data_AF-A0A6G0XJR6-F1
#
_entry.id   AF-A0A6G0XJR6-F1
#
_cell.length_a   1.000
_cell.length_b   1.000
_cell.length_c   1.000
_cell.angle_alpha   90.00
_cell.angle_beta   90.00
_cell.angle_gamma   90.00
#
_symmetry.space_group_name_H-M   'P 1'
#
loop_
_entity.id
_entity.type
_entity.pdbx_description
1 polymer ?
#
loop_
_entity_poly.entity_id
_entity_poly.type
_entity_poly.pdbx_seq_one_letter_code
_entity_poly.pdbx_strand_id
1 'polypeptide(L)'
;MFLYLTCLYRRYGCPFSAHMQIEAGTCINISATHPQHTHEPAPRYAVAYQNIVNRLRERAVTENTVAQIIVDQEMLQYPEAEMDLGRPAAIRIIARARLRVSPPIPETLRAWVGVLTSEEWSPRLQINFNGQMVPFFQGPLEILHTENSIEFVGIVFANVGFLNESAPHIHSVNTVCMDGTFQVRPQQPPDIDQLFTIQIIINNVAIPIVHALLVNRWTETYCRLLQFLRNDLNLNITFNNLQIITDFEQVLRNAITKVIPEANNSGCWFHFIQAIIRFVRSHQLTHICTVNENARRILRMLMALPHLPANQMTYHENLFSIQLGFRFIQQLVTDYNIVREMEPLIRYFERFWMDTVTPERFSVYRLQYRTNNYIESYHASLLRLMGQHPRLYRFYDHLRTVDIRAQNDLVRAVNGQRVRQSNNRIYPQNDLAIRNAWVHVESGRYTLQDFVQPIEQANIQLILPLPQLHQPLILGPLRPPPPLRPPPPYNQPLIRPLGVQQHHVNPFLELRPPLPELHLQPPVQRRAINIRSRGRRNGRPYPLRNERRGHGRRQIPRAAAAEAWAWFYRELNNGVELNIEERQQVENEEIFEICIICCKDISNVVTIPCRHRFCRACIDRWMRENHQRCPLCRDYINMIQK
;
A
#
# COMPACT_ATOMS: atom_id res chain seq x y z
N MET A 1 -14.02 27.96 -40.60
CA MET A 1 -12.88 27.15 -40.09
C MET A 1 -12.63 26.00 -41.07
N PHE A 2 -11.39 25.51 -41.20
CA PHE A 2 -11.03 24.41 -42.11
C PHE A 2 -10.63 23.14 -41.35
N LEU A 3 -11.04 21.98 -41.87
CA LEU A 3 -10.55 20.66 -41.46
C LEU A 3 -9.45 20.20 -42.42
N TYR A 4 -8.30 19.77 -41.87
CA TYR A 4 -7.21 19.19 -42.65
C TYR A 4 -7.28 17.66 -42.60
N LEU A 5 -7.44 17.04 -43.76
CA LEU A 5 -7.59 15.59 -43.95
C LEU A 5 -6.24 14.99 -44.39
N THR A 6 -5.94 13.79 -43.91
CA THR A 6 -4.72 13.05 -44.27
C THR A 6 -5.01 11.58 -44.43
N CYS A 7 -4.43 10.92 -45.43
CA CYS A 7 -4.69 9.51 -45.68
C CYS A 7 -4.30 8.60 -44.48
N LEU A 8 -5.14 7.60 -44.19
CA LEU A 8 -4.88 6.58 -43.16
C LEU A 8 -3.57 5.81 -43.41
N TYR A 9 -3.17 5.64 -44.68
CA TYR A 9 -1.90 5.04 -45.08
C TYR A 9 -0.69 5.99 -45.01
N ARG A 10 -0.82 7.19 -44.43
CA ARG A 10 0.33 8.11 -44.23
C ARG A 10 1.47 7.51 -43.43
N ARG A 11 1.16 6.62 -42.48
CA ARG A 11 2.16 5.83 -41.72
C ARG A 11 2.91 4.78 -42.56
N TYR A 12 2.40 4.44 -43.74
CA TYR A 12 3.02 3.53 -44.71
C TYR A 12 3.65 4.27 -45.90
N GLY A 13 3.61 5.61 -45.91
CA GLY A 13 4.27 6.46 -46.90
C GLY A 13 3.34 7.18 -47.88
N CYS A 14 2.01 7.02 -47.80
CA CYS A 14 1.08 7.80 -48.62
C CYS A 14 1.13 9.29 -48.22
N PRO A 15 1.58 10.21 -49.09
CA PRO A 15 1.79 11.62 -48.70
C PRO A 15 0.52 12.47 -48.82
N PHE A 16 -0.58 11.88 -49.32
CA PHE A 16 -1.83 12.55 -49.63
C PHE A 16 -2.44 13.30 -48.44
N SER A 17 -2.85 14.53 -48.71
CA SER A 17 -3.57 15.40 -47.80
C SER A 17 -4.57 16.26 -48.58
N ALA A 18 -5.64 16.66 -47.89
CA ALA A 18 -6.69 17.51 -48.43
C ALA A 18 -7.20 18.45 -47.32
N HIS A 19 -8.09 19.37 -47.66
CA HIS A 19 -8.77 20.21 -46.70
C HIS A 19 -10.22 20.46 -47.12
N MET A 20 -11.09 20.77 -46.18
CA MET A 20 -12.48 21.17 -46.44
C MET A 20 -12.92 22.23 -45.44
N GLN A 21 -13.99 22.95 -45.74
CA GLN A 21 -14.69 23.78 -44.75
C GLN A 21 -15.56 22.88 -43.84
N ILE A 22 -16.14 23.46 -42.79
CA ILE A 22 -16.97 22.71 -41.81
C ILE A 22 -18.46 22.74 -42.20
N GLU A 23 -18.85 23.58 -43.16
CA GLU A 23 -20.22 23.68 -43.65
C GLU A 23 -20.63 22.45 -44.47
N ALA A 24 -21.89 22.04 -44.31
CA ALA A 24 -22.44 20.85 -44.96
C ALA A 24 -22.47 21.01 -46.49
N GLY A 25 -22.07 19.95 -47.21
CA GLY A 25 -21.99 19.96 -48.68
C GLY A 25 -20.72 20.59 -49.26
N THR A 26 -19.79 21.10 -48.44
CA THR A 26 -18.54 21.69 -48.96
C THR A 26 -17.57 20.65 -49.52
N CYS A 27 -16.91 21.00 -50.63
CA CYS A 27 -16.02 20.10 -51.36
C CYS A 27 -14.70 19.81 -50.61
N ILE A 28 -14.14 18.62 -50.82
CA ILE A 28 -12.81 18.25 -50.33
C ILE A 28 -11.75 18.71 -51.33
N ASN A 29 -11.04 19.78 -50.97
CA ASN A 29 -9.97 20.37 -51.76
C ASN A 29 -8.65 19.62 -51.54
N ILE A 30 -8.24 18.84 -52.54
CA ILE A 30 -6.99 18.07 -52.53
C ILE A 30 -5.78 19.00 -52.50
N SER A 31 -4.74 18.64 -51.72
CA SER A 31 -3.51 19.43 -51.66
C SER A 31 -2.67 19.26 -52.93
N ALA A 32 -2.41 20.37 -53.63
CA ALA A 32 -1.65 20.40 -54.88
C ALA A 32 -0.21 19.84 -54.76
N THR A 33 0.34 19.73 -53.55
CA THR A 33 1.67 19.13 -53.31
C THR A 33 1.67 17.61 -53.50
N HIS A 34 0.55 16.93 -53.24
CA HIS A 34 0.44 15.47 -53.28
C HIS A 34 -0.94 15.02 -53.81
N PRO A 35 -1.27 15.28 -55.09
CA PRO A 35 -2.61 15.03 -55.64
C PRO A 35 -2.92 13.54 -55.90
N GLN A 36 -1.90 12.68 -56.01
CA GLN A 36 -2.07 11.26 -56.30
C GLN A 36 -2.39 10.45 -55.03
N HIS A 37 -3.54 9.76 -55.03
CA HIS A 37 -4.02 8.88 -53.96
C HIS A 37 -4.16 7.44 -54.48
N THR A 38 -3.09 6.89 -55.04
CA THR A 38 -3.09 5.65 -55.82
C THR A 38 -2.83 4.41 -54.95
N HIS A 39 -3.81 4.05 -54.13
CA HIS A 39 -3.92 2.74 -53.49
C HIS A 39 -5.39 2.40 -53.24
N GLU A 40 -5.71 1.13 -52.99
CA GLU A 40 -7.07 0.73 -52.64
C GLU A 40 -7.58 1.45 -51.38
N PRO A 41 -8.90 1.66 -51.24
CA PRO A 41 -9.49 2.18 -50.01
C PRO A 41 -9.09 1.33 -48.80
N ALA A 42 -8.98 1.96 -47.62
CA ALA A 42 -8.76 1.21 -46.39
C ALA A 42 -9.91 0.19 -46.21
N PRO A 43 -9.62 -1.10 -45.94
CA PRO A 43 -10.66 -2.11 -45.79
C PRO A 43 -11.56 -1.76 -44.60
N ARG A 44 -12.85 -2.17 -44.66
CA ARG A 44 -13.90 -1.66 -43.76
C ARG A 44 -13.52 -1.69 -42.26
N TYR A 45 -12.85 -2.74 -41.79
CA TYR A 45 -12.37 -2.86 -40.41
C TYR A 45 -11.37 -1.76 -40.01
N ALA A 46 -10.50 -1.31 -40.91
CA ALA A 46 -9.54 -0.24 -40.65
C ALA A 46 -10.21 1.14 -40.58
N VAL A 47 -11.33 1.33 -41.29
CA VAL A 47 -12.20 2.50 -41.17
C VAL A 47 -12.95 2.47 -39.84
N ALA A 48 -13.56 1.33 -39.48
CA ALA A 48 -14.22 1.13 -38.19
C ALA A 48 -13.28 1.40 -37.01
N TYR A 49 -12.07 0.84 -37.04
CA TYR A 49 -11.00 1.11 -36.07
C TYR A 49 -10.72 2.61 -35.93
N GLN A 50 -10.62 3.35 -37.04
CA GLN A 50 -10.35 4.79 -36.96
C GLN A 50 -11.56 5.59 -36.47
N ASN A 51 -12.78 5.14 -36.76
CA ASN A 51 -14.02 5.73 -36.26
C ASN A 51 -14.14 5.55 -34.74
N ILE A 52 -14.07 4.32 -34.20
CA ILE A 52 -14.10 4.11 -32.74
C ILE A 52 -12.96 4.87 -32.05
N VAL A 53 -11.75 4.91 -32.62
CA VAL A 53 -10.62 5.68 -32.05
C VAL A 53 -10.87 7.20 -32.06
N ASN A 54 -11.68 7.72 -32.98
CA ASN A 54 -12.07 9.13 -32.99
C ASN A 54 -13.21 9.40 -31.99
N ARG A 55 -14.26 8.58 -31.99
CA ARG A 55 -15.38 8.62 -31.02
C ARG A 55 -14.89 8.55 -29.57
N LEU A 56 -13.98 7.63 -29.27
CA LEU A 56 -13.34 7.50 -27.96
C LEU A 56 -12.52 8.74 -27.54
N ARG A 57 -12.08 9.60 -28.49
CA ARG A 57 -11.42 10.88 -28.16
C ARG A 57 -12.42 12.00 -27.98
N GLU A 58 -13.42 12.07 -28.85
CA GLU A 58 -14.54 13.01 -28.79
C GLU A 58 -15.24 12.90 -27.44
N ARG A 59 -15.83 11.74 -27.14
CA ARG A 59 -16.54 11.45 -25.89
C ARG A 59 -15.65 11.61 -24.65
N ALA A 60 -14.35 11.30 -24.76
CA ALA A 60 -13.43 11.51 -23.65
C ALA A 60 -13.21 12.99 -23.29
N VAL A 61 -13.38 13.91 -24.25
CA VAL A 61 -13.26 15.36 -24.05
C VAL A 61 -14.59 15.96 -23.62
N THR A 62 -15.68 15.62 -24.30
CA THR A 62 -17.02 16.20 -24.10
C THR A 62 -17.75 15.64 -22.90
N GLU A 63 -17.64 14.34 -22.61
CA GLU A 63 -18.38 13.71 -21.51
C GLU A 63 -17.54 13.52 -20.25
N ASN A 64 -18.22 13.61 -19.11
CA ASN A 64 -17.68 13.25 -17.80
C ASN A 64 -17.93 11.76 -17.43
N THR A 65 -18.48 10.96 -18.35
CA THR A 65 -18.76 9.52 -18.19
C THR A 65 -17.49 8.73 -17.82
N VAL A 66 -17.57 7.73 -16.94
CA VAL A 66 -16.39 6.90 -16.60
C VAL A 66 -15.86 6.15 -17.83
N ALA A 67 -14.54 6.13 -18.01
CA ALA A 67 -13.87 5.64 -19.21
C ALA A 67 -14.27 4.21 -19.62
N GLN A 68 -14.55 3.33 -18.65
CA GLN A 68 -15.01 1.97 -18.90
C GLN A 68 -16.35 1.95 -19.65
N ILE A 69 -17.32 2.77 -19.22
CA ILE A 69 -18.67 2.84 -19.81
C ILE A 69 -18.61 3.36 -21.25
N ILE A 70 -17.78 4.38 -21.52
CA ILE A 70 -17.57 4.89 -22.89
C ILE A 70 -17.00 3.78 -23.79
N VAL A 71 -16.03 3.01 -23.30
CA VAL A 71 -15.43 1.89 -24.06
C VAL A 71 -16.47 0.80 -24.33
N ASP A 72 -17.20 0.35 -23.32
CA ASP A 72 -18.17 -0.73 -23.47
C ASP A 72 -19.35 -0.32 -24.37
N GLN A 73 -19.79 0.95 -24.34
CA GLN A 73 -20.82 1.49 -25.23
C GLN A 73 -20.34 1.61 -26.69
N GLU A 74 -19.18 2.19 -26.96
CA GLU A 74 -18.70 2.36 -28.35
C GLU A 74 -18.26 1.01 -28.96
N MET A 75 -17.80 0.04 -28.17
CA MET A 75 -17.48 -1.31 -28.69
C MET A 75 -18.71 -2.09 -29.12
N LEU A 76 -19.86 -1.90 -28.46
CA LEU A 76 -21.13 -2.47 -28.90
C LEU A 76 -21.61 -1.89 -30.25
N GLN A 77 -21.14 -0.70 -30.63
CA GLN A 77 -21.46 -0.06 -31.92
C GLN A 77 -20.46 -0.42 -33.05
N TYR A 78 -19.25 -0.87 -32.71
CA TYR A 78 -18.19 -1.24 -33.66
C TYR A 78 -17.54 -2.59 -33.30
N PRO A 79 -18.31 -3.71 -33.29
CA PRO A 79 -17.81 -5.02 -32.87
C PRO A 79 -16.62 -5.51 -33.71
N GLU A 80 -16.59 -5.18 -35.00
CA GLU A 80 -15.47 -5.49 -35.91
C GLU A 80 -14.15 -4.81 -35.52
N ALA A 81 -14.19 -3.79 -34.66
CA ALA A 81 -13.01 -3.10 -34.15
C ALA A 81 -12.52 -3.62 -32.78
N GLU A 82 -13.28 -4.44 -32.04
CA GLU A 82 -12.84 -4.95 -30.72
C GLU A 82 -11.64 -5.90 -30.85
N MET A 83 -11.53 -6.66 -31.94
CA MET A 83 -10.39 -7.55 -32.21
C MET A 83 -9.06 -6.79 -32.36
N ASP A 84 -9.07 -5.62 -33.02
CA ASP A 84 -7.88 -4.79 -33.21
C ASP A 84 -7.63 -3.80 -32.06
N LEU A 85 -8.69 -3.35 -31.37
CA LEU A 85 -8.64 -2.38 -30.28
C LEU A 85 -9.09 -2.98 -28.94
N GLY A 86 -8.38 -3.98 -28.41
CA GLY A 86 -8.71 -4.56 -27.10
C GLY A 86 -8.85 -3.51 -25.98
N ARG A 87 -9.87 -3.65 -25.11
CA ARG A 87 -10.32 -2.66 -24.09
C ARG A 87 -9.22 -1.88 -23.35
N PRO A 88 -8.11 -2.47 -22.87
CA PRO A 88 -7.03 -1.72 -22.22
C PRO A 88 -6.36 -0.66 -23.13
N ALA A 89 -6.40 -0.81 -24.44
CA ALA A 89 -5.94 0.19 -25.40
C ALA A 89 -6.95 1.34 -25.55
N ALA A 90 -8.24 1.04 -25.64
CA ALA A 90 -9.31 2.03 -25.69
C ALA A 90 -9.34 2.94 -24.44
N ILE A 91 -9.23 2.35 -23.24
CA ILE A 91 -9.11 3.11 -21.97
C ILE A 91 -7.88 4.03 -21.98
N ARG A 92 -6.75 3.58 -22.54
CA ARG A 92 -5.54 4.43 -22.71
C ARG A 92 -5.72 5.56 -23.73
N ILE A 93 -6.63 5.44 -24.70
CA ILE A 93 -6.97 6.51 -25.63
C ILE A 93 -7.80 7.57 -24.91
N ILE A 94 -8.85 7.17 -24.18
CA ILE A 94 -9.66 8.07 -23.34
C ILE A 94 -8.77 8.84 -22.35
N ALA A 95 -7.94 8.14 -21.58
CA ALA A 95 -7.06 8.77 -20.58
C ALA A 95 -6.06 9.75 -21.21
N ARG A 96 -5.58 9.49 -22.44
CA ARG A 96 -4.69 10.41 -23.18
C ARG A 96 -5.43 11.62 -23.76
N ALA A 97 -6.70 11.47 -24.11
CA ALA A 97 -7.54 12.59 -24.52
C ALA A 97 -7.87 13.48 -23.31
N ARG A 98 -8.33 12.89 -22.21
CA ARG A 98 -8.62 13.60 -20.94
C ARG A 98 -7.44 14.37 -20.39
N LEU A 99 -6.23 13.81 -20.45
CA LEU A 99 -5.01 14.50 -19.99
C LEU A 99 -4.68 15.79 -20.76
N ARG A 100 -5.30 16.06 -21.92
CA ARG A 100 -5.16 17.34 -22.66
C ARG A 100 -6.19 18.39 -22.25
N VAL A 101 -7.23 17.97 -21.54
CA VAL A 101 -8.38 18.78 -21.11
C VAL A 101 -8.72 18.47 -19.64
N SER A 102 -7.69 18.18 -18.84
CA SER A 102 -7.77 18.06 -17.38
C SER A 102 -7.45 19.44 -16.76
N PRO A 103 -7.90 19.71 -15.52
CA PRO A 103 -7.47 20.92 -14.84
C PRO A 103 -5.95 20.93 -14.61
N PRO A 104 -5.35 22.08 -14.26
CA PRO A 104 -3.97 22.12 -13.76
C PRO A 104 -3.80 21.17 -12.57
N ILE A 105 -2.59 20.63 -12.39
CA ILE A 105 -2.24 19.90 -11.16
C ILE A 105 -1.93 20.95 -10.08
N PRO A 106 -2.66 20.99 -8.97
CA PRO A 106 -2.43 21.94 -7.90
C PRO A 106 -1.15 21.61 -7.13
N GLU A 107 -0.58 22.63 -6.46
CA GLU A 107 0.64 22.49 -5.68
C GLU A 107 0.40 21.87 -4.29
N THR A 108 -0.78 22.09 -3.71
CA THR A 108 -1.22 21.55 -2.41
C THR A 108 -2.61 20.94 -2.52
N LEU A 109 -2.97 20.06 -1.57
CA LEU A 109 -4.29 19.47 -1.46
C LEU A 109 -5.36 20.53 -1.16
N ARG A 110 -5.03 21.58 -0.40
CA ARG A 110 -5.90 22.74 -0.18
C ARG A 110 -6.18 23.49 -1.48
N ALA A 111 -5.17 23.70 -2.33
CA ALA A 111 -5.37 24.30 -3.65
C ALA A 111 -6.23 23.43 -4.59
N TRP A 112 -6.31 22.11 -4.36
CA TRP A 112 -7.22 21.26 -5.14
C TRP A 112 -8.70 21.53 -4.85
N VAL A 113 -9.04 22.01 -3.64
CA VAL A 113 -10.42 22.37 -3.28
C VAL A 113 -10.98 23.43 -4.24
N GLY A 114 -10.21 24.49 -4.53
CA GLY A 114 -10.63 25.54 -5.46
C GLY A 114 -10.87 25.03 -6.89
N VAL A 115 -10.13 24.01 -7.34
CA VAL A 115 -10.38 23.36 -8.63
C VAL A 115 -11.67 22.53 -8.56
N LEU A 116 -11.87 21.77 -7.48
CA LEU A 116 -13.05 20.91 -7.26
C LEU A 116 -14.36 21.71 -7.11
N THR A 117 -14.30 22.97 -6.66
CA THR A 117 -15.46 23.88 -6.54
C THR A 117 -15.61 24.86 -7.70
N SER A 118 -14.59 25.08 -8.53
CA SER A 118 -14.66 26.02 -9.67
C SER A 118 -15.72 25.65 -10.70
N GLU A 119 -16.40 26.67 -11.25
CA GLU A 119 -17.41 26.49 -12.32
C GLU A 119 -16.83 25.85 -13.59
N GLU A 120 -15.56 26.14 -13.92
CA GLU A 120 -14.86 25.58 -15.09
C GLU A 120 -14.65 24.06 -14.99
N TRP A 121 -14.31 23.55 -13.80
CA TRP A 121 -13.85 22.16 -13.62
C TRP A 121 -14.80 21.26 -12.83
N SER A 122 -15.59 21.79 -11.89
CA SER A 122 -16.48 20.99 -11.04
C SER A 122 -17.47 20.12 -11.84
N PRO A 123 -18.16 20.63 -12.89
CA PRO A 123 -19.04 19.81 -13.74
C PRO A 123 -18.31 18.63 -14.43
N ARG A 124 -17.00 18.76 -14.62
CA ARG A 124 -16.11 17.76 -15.24
C ARG A 124 -15.40 16.86 -14.22
N LEU A 125 -15.71 17.03 -12.93
CA LEU A 125 -15.21 16.24 -11.80
C LEU A 125 -16.34 15.57 -10.99
N GLN A 126 -17.62 15.95 -11.20
CA GLN A 126 -18.81 15.21 -10.71
C GLN A 126 -18.83 13.72 -11.15
N ILE A 127 -19.67 12.90 -10.53
CA ILE A 127 -19.91 11.49 -10.90
C ILE A 127 -21.32 11.32 -11.49
N ASN A 128 -21.52 10.37 -12.41
CA ASN A 128 -22.85 10.04 -12.89
C ASN A 128 -23.53 9.06 -11.92
N PHE A 129 -24.75 9.40 -11.48
CA PHE A 129 -25.60 8.57 -10.66
C PHE A 129 -27.03 8.63 -11.20
N ASN A 130 -27.61 7.47 -11.54
CA ASN A 130 -28.95 7.33 -12.14
C ASN A 130 -29.22 8.29 -13.32
N GLY A 131 -28.20 8.56 -14.14
CA GLY A 131 -28.27 9.43 -15.32
C GLY A 131 -27.98 10.92 -15.02
N GLN A 132 -28.05 11.35 -13.77
CA GLN A 132 -27.73 12.72 -13.34
C GLN A 132 -26.25 12.86 -12.96
N MET A 133 -25.71 14.07 -13.03
CA MET A 133 -24.35 14.38 -12.56
C MET A 133 -24.41 14.94 -11.15
N VAL A 134 -23.77 14.28 -10.19
CA VAL A 134 -23.81 14.64 -8.77
C VAL A 134 -22.41 14.94 -8.21
N PRO A 135 -22.27 15.81 -7.20
CA PRO A 135 -20.99 16.02 -6.50
C PRO A 135 -20.43 14.72 -5.92
N PHE A 136 -19.17 14.42 -6.23
CA PHE A 136 -18.43 13.31 -5.61
C PHE A 136 -17.48 13.81 -4.52
N PHE A 137 -16.92 15.01 -4.69
CA PHE A 137 -16.27 15.77 -3.62
C PHE A 137 -17.34 16.34 -2.67
N GLN A 138 -17.15 16.14 -1.37
CA GLN A 138 -18.12 16.53 -0.32
C GLN A 138 -17.62 17.67 0.57
N GLY A 139 -16.36 18.08 0.45
CA GLY A 139 -15.81 19.22 1.19
C GLY A 139 -14.38 19.03 1.68
N PRO A 140 -13.75 20.12 2.15
CA PRO A 140 -12.50 20.05 2.89
C PRO A 140 -12.73 19.51 4.31
N LEU A 141 -11.74 18.82 4.85
CA LEU A 141 -11.66 18.54 6.28
C LEU A 141 -10.89 19.68 6.92
N GLU A 142 -11.61 20.48 7.70
CA GLU A 142 -11.07 21.64 8.42
C GLU A 142 -11.37 21.52 9.90
N ILE A 143 -10.40 21.91 10.72
CA ILE A 143 -10.44 21.90 12.19
C ILE A 143 -10.42 23.35 12.66
N LEU A 144 -11.38 23.70 13.52
CA LEU A 144 -11.45 25.01 14.15
C LEU A 144 -10.67 24.96 15.47
N HIS A 145 -9.64 25.78 15.59
CA HIS A 145 -8.89 25.98 16.83
C HIS A 145 -9.53 27.08 17.69
N THR A 146 -9.20 27.10 18.99
CA THR A 146 -9.70 28.06 19.98
C THR A 146 -9.43 29.53 19.64
N GLU A 147 -8.43 29.80 18.80
CA GLU A 147 -8.03 31.13 18.33
C GLU A 147 -8.76 31.56 17.04
N ASN A 148 -9.83 30.85 16.65
CA ASN A 148 -10.51 30.95 15.34
C ASN A 148 -9.60 30.67 14.11
N SER A 149 -8.41 30.11 14.32
CA SER A 149 -7.56 29.63 13.23
C SER A 149 -8.10 28.31 12.65
N ILE A 150 -8.12 28.21 11.32
CA ILE A 150 -8.68 27.06 10.59
C ILE A 150 -7.53 26.22 10.05
N GLU A 151 -7.35 25.01 10.59
CA GLU A 151 -6.37 24.04 10.09
C GLU A 151 -7.00 23.13 9.04
N PHE A 152 -6.32 22.98 7.90
CA PHE A 152 -6.73 22.09 6.82
C PHE A 152 -6.03 20.74 6.93
N VAL A 153 -6.80 19.65 7.07
CA VAL A 153 -6.25 18.31 7.31
C VAL A 153 -6.54 17.30 6.19
N GLY A 154 -7.40 17.63 5.23
CA GLY A 154 -7.71 16.76 4.10
C GLY A 154 -8.90 17.17 3.24
N ILE A 155 -9.35 16.26 2.38
CA ILE A 155 -10.60 16.37 1.60
C ILE A 155 -11.34 15.03 1.57
N VAL A 156 -12.67 15.08 1.42
CA VAL A 156 -13.51 13.88 1.32
C VAL A 156 -14.21 13.73 -0.03
N PHE A 157 -14.28 12.49 -0.48
CA PHE A 157 -15.12 12.02 -1.57
C PHE A 157 -16.08 10.92 -1.09
N ALA A 158 -17.34 11.04 -1.46
CA ALA A 158 -18.39 10.05 -1.26
C ALA A 158 -19.51 10.29 -2.29
N ASN A 159 -20.29 9.27 -2.64
CA ASN A 159 -21.44 9.43 -3.52
C ASN A 159 -22.74 9.49 -2.69
N VAL A 160 -23.06 10.68 -2.18
CA VAL A 160 -24.19 10.89 -1.26
C VAL A 160 -25.54 10.48 -1.88
N GLY A 161 -25.72 10.64 -3.20
CA GLY A 161 -26.93 10.17 -3.89
C GLY A 161 -27.11 8.65 -3.77
N PHE A 162 -26.07 7.89 -4.11
CA PHE A 162 -26.04 6.43 -3.94
C PHE A 162 -26.26 5.99 -2.49
N LEU A 163 -25.60 6.66 -1.54
CA LEU A 163 -25.66 6.30 -0.12
C LEU A 163 -27.03 6.59 0.49
N ASN A 164 -27.70 7.67 0.07
CA ASN A 164 -29.08 7.99 0.46
C ASN A 164 -30.10 7.02 -0.15
N GLU A 165 -29.99 6.67 -1.44
CA GLU A 165 -30.85 5.67 -2.08
C GLU A 165 -30.67 4.28 -1.43
N SER A 166 -29.44 3.97 -1.03
CA SER A 166 -29.09 2.71 -0.35
C SER A 166 -29.35 2.71 1.17
N ALA A 167 -29.79 3.83 1.75
CA ALA A 167 -29.85 4.02 3.20
C ALA A 167 -30.59 2.91 3.97
N PRO A 168 -31.76 2.38 3.51
CA PRO A 168 -32.44 1.26 4.17
C PRO A 168 -31.56 0.01 4.35
N HIS A 169 -30.64 -0.25 3.42
CA HIS A 169 -29.69 -1.36 3.52
C HIS A 169 -28.48 -0.98 4.40
N ILE A 170 -28.02 0.27 4.33
CA ILE A 170 -26.92 0.79 5.15
C ILE A 170 -27.30 0.82 6.65
N HIS A 171 -28.53 1.17 7.01
CA HIS A 171 -28.99 1.12 8.41
C HIS A 171 -28.95 -0.30 9.01
N SER A 172 -29.00 -1.35 8.18
CA SER A 172 -28.90 -2.74 8.65
C SER A 172 -27.46 -3.22 8.88
N VAL A 173 -26.46 -2.40 8.54
CA VAL A 173 -25.04 -2.72 8.72
C VAL A 173 -24.65 -2.59 10.19
N ASN A 174 -24.22 -3.70 10.77
CA ASN A 174 -23.63 -3.75 12.12
C ASN A 174 -22.10 -3.67 12.14
N THR A 175 -21.43 -3.62 10.98
CA THR A 175 -19.95 -3.69 10.89
C THR A 175 -19.37 -2.73 9.86
N VAL A 176 -18.43 -1.91 10.32
CA VAL A 176 -17.59 -1.01 9.50
C VAL A 176 -16.12 -1.41 9.65
N CYS A 177 -15.36 -1.35 8.55
CA CYS A 177 -13.90 -1.35 8.60
C CYS A 177 -13.34 -0.04 8.03
N MET A 178 -12.22 0.42 8.58
CA MET A 178 -11.55 1.64 8.14
C MET A 178 -10.04 1.53 8.27
N ASP A 179 -9.31 2.02 7.25
CA ASP A 179 -7.87 1.82 7.10
C ASP A 179 -7.26 2.81 6.08
N GLY A 180 -5.98 3.11 6.26
CA GLY A 180 -5.17 4.04 5.48
C GLY A 180 -4.21 3.32 4.51
N THR A 181 -4.02 3.87 3.30
CA THR A 181 -3.08 3.33 2.32
C THR A 181 -2.14 4.38 1.73
N PHE A 182 -0.85 4.20 1.99
CA PHE A 182 0.23 5.05 1.53
C PHE A 182 0.62 4.80 0.07
N GLN A 183 0.37 3.60 -0.47
CA GLN A 183 0.82 3.22 -1.82
C GLN A 183 -0.12 3.73 -2.93
N VAL A 184 -1.41 3.91 -2.61
CA VAL A 184 -2.46 4.21 -3.59
C VAL A 184 -2.93 5.67 -3.57
N ARG A 185 -2.28 6.55 -2.78
CA ARG A 185 -2.44 8.00 -2.92
C ARG A 185 -1.78 8.52 -4.23
N PRO A 186 -2.24 9.63 -4.83
CA PRO A 186 -1.60 10.19 -6.01
C PRO A 186 -0.18 10.73 -5.72
N GLN A 187 0.61 10.92 -6.77
CA GLN A 187 1.99 11.45 -6.70
C GLN A 187 2.04 12.95 -6.41
N GLN A 188 1.01 13.70 -6.82
CA GLN A 188 0.86 15.14 -6.62
C GLN A 188 -0.61 15.43 -6.27
N PRO A 189 -0.90 16.47 -5.47
CA PRO A 189 0.07 17.28 -4.72
C PRO A 189 0.85 16.46 -3.66
N PRO A 190 2.07 16.88 -3.25
CA PRO A 190 2.99 16.03 -2.49
C PRO A 190 2.68 15.96 -0.99
N ASP A 191 1.86 16.88 -0.49
CA ASP A 191 1.42 17.09 0.89
C ASP A 191 0.37 16.08 1.38
N ILE A 192 -0.28 15.35 0.46
CA ILE A 192 -1.11 14.18 0.80
C ILE A 192 -0.19 13.13 1.45
N ASP A 193 -0.45 12.68 2.68
CA ASP A 193 0.30 11.56 3.29
C ASP A 193 -0.31 10.21 2.95
N GLN A 194 -1.66 10.12 2.92
CA GLN A 194 -2.39 8.87 2.69
C GLN A 194 -3.74 9.03 1.98
N LEU A 195 -4.23 7.92 1.41
CA LEU A 195 -5.64 7.70 1.09
C LEU A 195 -6.26 6.88 2.23
N PHE A 196 -7.22 7.43 2.95
CA PHE A 196 -8.00 6.70 3.96
C PHE A 196 -9.35 6.28 3.40
N THR A 197 -9.86 5.12 3.81
CA THR A 197 -11.16 4.61 3.33
C THR A 197 -11.99 4.03 4.45
N ILE A 198 -13.30 4.36 4.48
CA ILE A 198 -14.29 3.81 5.42
C ILE A 198 -15.28 2.97 4.60
N GLN A 199 -15.56 1.74 5.07
CA GLN A 199 -16.30 0.74 4.30
C GLN A 199 -17.29 -0.02 5.19
N ILE A 200 -18.50 -0.24 4.68
CA ILE A 200 -19.48 -1.13 5.31
C ILE A 200 -19.22 -2.57 4.88
N ILE A 201 -19.47 -3.53 5.77
CA ILE A 201 -19.43 -4.96 5.44
C ILE A 201 -20.86 -5.51 5.41
N ILE A 202 -21.35 -5.82 4.22
CA ILE A 202 -22.69 -6.38 3.98
C ILE A 202 -22.59 -7.66 3.15
N ASN A 203 -23.28 -8.72 3.58
CA ASN A 203 -23.28 -10.05 2.95
C ASN A 203 -21.88 -10.57 2.53
N ASN A 204 -20.88 -10.39 3.39
CA ASN A 204 -19.46 -10.72 3.16
C ASN A 204 -18.80 -9.95 2.00
N VAL A 205 -19.20 -8.70 1.78
CA VAL A 205 -18.61 -7.78 0.80
C VAL A 205 -18.30 -6.45 1.48
N ALA A 206 -17.07 -5.98 1.31
CA ALA A 206 -16.70 -4.60 1.64
C ALA A 206 -17.12 -3.65 0.52
N ILE A 207 -17.99 -2.71 0.89
CA ILE A 207 -18.49 -1.63 0.06
C ILE A 207 -17.93 -0.32 0.65
N PRO A 208 -17.04 0.40 -0.05
CA PRO A 208 -16.59 1.70 0.42
C PRO A 208 -17.74 2.71 0.41
N ILE A 209 -17.82 3.51 1.48
CA ILE A 209 -18.79 4.61 1.61
C ILE A 209 -18.10 5.98 1.64
N VAL A 210 -16.85 6.04 2.09
CA VAL A 210 -16.07 7.29 2.15
C VAL A 210 -14.61 7.06 1.71
N HIS A 211 -14.08 8.01 0.96
CA HIS A 211 -12.67 8.11 0.58
C HIS A 211 -12.13 9.48 1.00
N ALA A 212 -11.08 9.52 1.82
CA ALA A 212 -10.45 10.77 2.22
C ALA A 212 -8.98 10.81 1.78
N LEU A 213 -8.52 11.96 1.29
CA LEU A 213 -7.08 12.24 1.18
C LEU A 213 -6.71 13.11 2.37
N LEU A 214 -5.75 12.64 3.17
CA LEU A 214 -5.33 13.27 4.42
C LEU A 214 -3.87 13.73 4.33
N VAL A 215 -3.56 14.89 4.92
CA VAL A 215 -2.20 15.47 4.89
C VAL A 215 -1.30 14.96 6.01
N ASN A 216 -1.88 14.38 7.07
CA ASN A 216 -1.17 13.84 8.23
C ASN A 216 -1.92 12.63 8.83
N ARG A 217 -1.41 12.15 9.98
CA ARG A 217 -1.97 11.07 10.81
C ARG A 217 -2.01 11.52 12.27
N TRP A 218 -2.84 12.52 12.56
CA TRP A 218 -3.09 13.03 13.91
C TRP A 218 -4.48 12.62 14.40
N THR A 219 -4.67 12.56 15.72
CA THR A 219 -5.95 12.10 16.32
C THR A 219 -7.07 13.04 15.88
N GLU A 220 -6.77 14.33 15.80
CA GLU A 220 -7.66 15.44 15.50
C GLU A 220 -8.10 15.39 14.02
N THR A 221 -7.20 15.00 13.12
CA THR A 221 -7.49 14.73 11.69
C THR A 221 -8.46 13.57 11.52
N TYR A 222 -8.23 12.46 12.22
CA TYR A 222 -9.18 11.35 12.21
C TYR A 222 -10.50 11.73 12.91
N CYS A 223 -10.47 12.54 13.98
CA CYS A 223 -11.68 13.07 14.59
C CYS A 223 -12.52 13.85 13.58
N ARG A 224 -11.90 14.75 12.79
CA ARG A 224 -12.64 15.55 11.80
C ARG A 224 -13.24 14.70 10.68
N LEU A 225 -12.55 13.63 10.25
CA LEU A 225 -13.10 12.66 9.30
C LEU A 225 -14.24 11.81 9.88
N LEU A 226 -14.15 11.42 11.16
CA LEU A 226 -15.22 10.69 11.84
C LEU A 226 -16.43 11.59 12.15
N GLN A 227 -16.21 12.88 12.42
CA GLN A 227 -17.26 13.89 12.51
C GLN A 227 -17.96 14.07 11.16
N PHE A 228 -17.22 14.02 10.04
CA PHE A 228 -17.84 14.00 8.71
C PHE A 228 -18.73 12.76 8.52
N LEU A 229 -18.27 11.56 8.90
CA LEU A 229 -19.07 10.34 8.84
C LEU A 229 -20.34 10.42 9.73
N ARG A 230 -20.21 10.98 10.94
CA ARG A 230 -21.26 11.02 11.97
C ARG A 230 -22.32 12.11 11.72
N ASN A 231 -21.87 13.30 11.32
CA ASN A 231 -22.69 14.52 11.30
C ASN A 231 -22.93 15.03 9.86
N ASP A 232 -21.86 15.15 9.07
CA ASP A 232 -21.94 15.84 7.77
C ASP A 232 -22.59 14.95 6.68
N LEU A 233 -22.35 13.65 6.72
CA LEU A 233 -22.78 12.69 5.69
C LEU A 233 -24.26 12.25 5.81
N ASN A 234 -24.92 12.52 6.95
CA ASN A 234 -26.37 12.38 7.17
C ASN A 234 -27.02 11.00 6.87
N LEU A 235 -26.26 9.90 6.87
CA LEU A 235 -26.76 8.55 6.54
C LEU A 235 -27.56 7.84 7.65
N ASN A 236 -27.90 8.52 8.74
CA ASN A 236 -28.59 7.96 9.93
C ASN A 236 -28.04 6.58 10.36
N ILE A 237 -26.71 6.41 10.34
CA ILE A 237 -26.06 5.18 10.77
C ILE A 237 -26.25 5.05 12.29
N THR A 238 -26.76 3.90 12.74
CA THR A 238 -26.85 3.61 14.18
C THR A 238 -25.46 3.22 14.68
N PHE A 239 -24.80 4.14 15.38
CA PHE A 239 -23.47 3.93 15.95
C PHE A 239 -23.49 3.06 17.22
N ASN A 240 -24.62 2.99 17.93
CA ASN A 240 -24.81 2.15 19.11
C ASN A 240 -24.50 0.68 18.80
N ASN A 241 -23.51 0.09 19.49
CA ASN A 241 -23.01 -1.27 19.27
C ASN A 241 -22.42 -1.55 17.87
N LEU A 242 -22.21 -0.52 17.03
CA LEU A 242 -21.61 -0.68 15.70
C LEU A 242 -20.19 -1.27 15.84
N GLN A 243 -19.93 -2.40 15.20
CA GLN A 243 -18.61 -3.01 15.23
C GLN A 243 -17.67 -2.24 14.29
N ILE A 244 -16.66 -1.57 14.85
CA ILE A 244 -15.62 -0.90 14.09
C ILE A 244 -14.34 -1.74 14.15
N ILE A 245 -13.88 -2.17 12.98
CA ILE A 245 -12.65 -2.95 12.82
C ILE A 245 -11.55 -2.05 12.25
N THR A 246 -10.49 -1.86 13.04
CA THR A 246 -9.24 -1.18 12.63
C THR A 246 -8.05 -2.11 12.79
N ASP A 247 -6.85 -1.64 12.47
CA ASP A 247 -5.63 -2.21 13.05
C ASP A 247 -5.44 -1.69 14.51
N PHE A 248 -4.18 -1.61 14.97
CA PHE A 248 -3.83 -1.09 16.29
C PHE A 248 -3.19 0.32 16.23
N GLU A 249 -3.46 1.15 15.20
CA GLU A 249 -3.03 2.56 15.17
C GLU A 249 -3.71 3.35 16.30
N GLN A 250 -2.99 3.58 17.41
CA GLN A 250 -3.51 4.24 18.62
C GLN A 250 -4.17 5.60 18.31
N VAL A 251 -3.63 6.35 17.34
CA VAL A 251 -4.15 7.64 16.88
C VAL A 251 -5.58 7.54 16.35
N LEU A 252 -5.84 6.56 15.48
CA LEU A 252 -7.16 6.27 14.93
C LEU A 252 -8.13 5.76 16.01
N ARG A 253 -7.64 4.91 16.92
CA ARG A 253 -8.45 4.35 18.01
C ARG A 253 -8.87 5.43 19.01
N ASN A 254 -7.95 6.33 19.38
CA ASN A 254 -8.24 7.52 20.18
C ASN A 254 -9.32 8.38 19.50
N ALA A 255 -9.25 8.58 18.18
CA ALA A 255 -10.25 9.36 17.45
C ALA A 255 -11.64 8.70 17.43
N ILE A 256 -11.69 7.37 17.28
CA ILE A 256 -12.94 6.61 17.38
C ILE A 256 -13.52 6.72 18.80
N THR A 257 -12.71 6.58 19.86
CA THR A 257 -13.20 6.78 21.24
C THR A 257 -13.65 8.21 21.51
N LYS A 258 -13.01 9.24 20.93
CA LYS A 258 -13.42 10.65 21.06
C LYS A 258 -14.73 10.97 20.34
N VAL A 259 -14.98 10.40 19.16
CA VAL A 259 -16.09 10.82 18.26
C VAL A 259 -17.25 9.83 18.20
N ILE A 260 -16.99 8.54 18.45
CA ILE A 260 -17.99 7.46 18.41
C ILE A 260 -17.82 6.51 19.61
N PRO A 261 -17.91 7.01 20.86
CA PRO A 261 -17.75 6.19 22.08
C PRO A 261 -18.80 5.08 22.23
N GLU A 262 -19.93 5.15 21.53
CA GLU A 262 -20.99 4.13 21.55
C GLU A 262 -20.71 2.90 20.64
N ALA A 263 -19.63 2.94 19.87
CA ALA A 263 -19.26 1.90 18.92
C ALA A 263 -18.18 0.94 19.47
N ASN A 264 -18.31 -0.34 19.12
CA ASN A 264 -17.41 -1.41 19.55
C ASN A 264 -16.13 -1.41 18.71
N ASN A 265 -15.08 -0.74 19.17
CA ASN A 265 -13.77 -0.71 18.50
C ASN A 265 -12.94 -1.97 18.81
N SER A 266 -12.97 -2.96 17.91
CA SER A 266 -12.10 -4.14 17.96
C SER A 266 -10.86 -3.96 17.08
N GLY A 267 -9.68 -4.22 17.63
CA GLY A 267 -8.46 -4.35 16.83
C GLY A 267 -8.46 -5.65 16.03
N CYS A 268 -7.96 -5.60 14.79
CA CYS A 268 -7.88 -6.73 13.87
C CYS A 268 -7.09 -7.91 14.45
N TRP A 269 -7.73 -9.07 14.61
CA TRP A 269 -7.11 -10.29 15.15
C TRP A 269 -5.92 -10.80 14.33
N PHE A 270 -5.92 -10.56 13.01
CA PHE A 270 -4.77 -10.87 12.16
C PHE A 270 -3.56 -9.98 12.49
N HIS A 271 -3.76 -8.70 12.78
CA HIS A 271 -2.69 -7.79 13.22
C HIS A 271 -2.20 -8.10 14.65
N PHE A 272 -3.08 -8.56 15.54
CA PHE A 272 -2.74 -9.12 16.86
C PHE A 272 -1.79 -10.34 16.72
N ILE A 273 -2.17 -11.33 15.91
CA ILE A 273 -1.32 -12.49 15.60
C ILE A 273 0.01 -12.04 14.98
N GLN A 274 -0.01 -11.12 14.00
CA GLN A 274 1.23 -10.62 13.39
C GLN A 274 2.16 -9.90 14.38
N ALA A 275 1.63 -9.21 15.39
CA ALA A 275 2.44 -8.57 16.43
C ALA A 275 3.12 -9.61 17.32
N ILE A 276 2.38 -10.62 17.79
CA ILE A 276 2.94 -11.74 18.59
C ILE A 276 4.00 -12.51 17.78
N ILE A 277 3.72 -12.84 16.52
CA ILE A 277 4.68 -13.54 15.65
C ILE A 277 5.89 -12.67 15.29
N ARG A 278 5.75 -11.34 15.20
CA ARG A 278 6.91 -10.42 15.10
C ARG A 278 7.76 -10.47 16.37
N PHE A 279 7.15 -10.41 17.55
CA PHE A 279 7.85 -10.48 18.83
C PHE A 279 8.63 -11.79 19.01
N VAL A 280 8.02 -12.95 18.69
CA VAL A 280 8.64 -14.29 18.73
C VAL A 280 9.84 -14.42 17.76
N ARG A 281 9.84 -13.65 16.68
CA ARG A 281 10.96 -13.59 15.73
C ARG A 281 12.07 -12.65 16.21
N SER A 282 11.74 -11.46 16.70
CA SER A 282 12.74 -10.50 17.16
C SER A 282 13.50 -11.01 18.39
N HIS A 283 12.78 -11.60 19.34
CA HIS A 283 13.34 -12.14 20.59
C HIS A 283 13.88 -13.58 20.44
N GLN A 284 14.07 -14.07 19.22
CA GLN A 284 14.70 -15.36 18.89
C GLN A 284 13.98 -16.63 19.42
N LEU A 285 12.83 -16.47 20.09
CA LEU A 285 11.95 -17.53 20.62
C LEU A 285 11.42 -18.49 19.54
N THR A 286 11.57 -18.14 18.26
CA THR A 286 11.20 -19.00 17.12
C THR A 286 11.80 -20.41 17.21
N HIS A 287 13.02 -20.57 17.73
CA HIS A 287 13.63 -21.91 17.89
C HIS A 287 12.87 -22.76 18.92
N ILE A 288 12.65 -22.25 20.14
CA ILE A 288 11.93 -23.02 21.18
C ILE A 288 10.49 -23.28 20.77
N CYS A 289 9.77 -22.31 20.18
CA CYS A 289 8.41 -22.53 19.66
C CYS A 289 8.36 -23.52 18.48
N THR A 290 9.48 -23.79 17.80
CA THR A 290 9.55 -24.80 16.75
C THR A 290 9.86 -26.18 17.32
N VAL A 291 10.81 -26.30 18.25
CA VAL A 291 11.28 -27.59 18.81
C VAL A 291 10.39 -28.09 19.95
N ASN A 292 10.12 -27.26 20.95
CA ASN A 292 9.37 -27.63 22.15
C ASN A 292 7.86 -27.51 21.92
N GLU A 293 7.14 -28.63 22.04
CA GLU A 293 5.68 -28.69 21.85
C GLU A 293 4.91 -27.86 22.87
N ASN A 294 5.33 -27.86 24.14
CA ASN A 294 4.69 -27.07 25.20
C ASN A 294 4.85 -25.57 24.91
N ALA A 295 6.04 -25.11 24.52
CA ALA A 295 6.26 -23.72 24.11
C ALA A 295 5.43 -23.33 22.87
N ARG A 296 5.32 -24.24 21.90
CA ARG A 296 4.47 -24.09 20.70
C ARG A 296 2.99 -23.98 21.08
N ARG A 297 2.54 -24.79 22.05
CA ARG A 297 1.19 -24.78 22.62
C ARG A 297 0.89 -23.46 23.31
N ILE A 298 1.71 -23.03 24.26
CA ILE A 298 1.59 -21.72 24.94
C ILE A 298 1.45 -20.57 23.93
N LEU A 299 2.30 -20.52 22.89
CA LEU A 299 2.20 -19.52 21.83
C LEU A 299 0.84 -19.57 21.10
N ARG A 300 0.35 -20.76 20.72
CA ARG A 300 -0.96 -20.92 20.06
C ARG A 300 -2.13 -20.54 20.99
N MET A 301 -2.03 -20.83 22.28
CA MET A 301 -3.03 -20.44 23.30
C MET A 301 -3.10 -18.91 23.46
N LEU A 302 -1.96 -18.21 23.53
CA LEU A 302 -1.91 -16.74 23.56
C LEU A 302 -2.55 -16.11 22.32
N MET A 303 -2.36 -16.71 21.14
CA MET A 303 -3.03 -16.29 19.90
C MET A 303 -4.54 -16.62 19.84
N ALA A 304 -5.00 -17.55 20.68
CA ALA A 304 -6.40 -17.95 20.79
C ALA A 304 -7.19 -17.15 21.85
N LEU A 305 -6.52 -16.54 22.85
CA LEU A 305 -7.16 -15.72 23.90
C LEU A 305 -8.20 -14.71 23.38
N PRO A 306 -8.01 -13.98 22.26
CA PRO A 306 -9.02 -13.05 21.72
C PRO A 306 -10.42 -13.65 21.47
N HIS A 307 -10.55 -14.98 21.36
CA HIS A 307 -11.85 -15.64 21.19
C HIS A 307 -12.62 -15.84 22.49
N LEU A 308 -12.03 -15.55 23.65
CA LEU A 308 -12.69 -15.46 24.96
C LEU A 308 -13.30 -14.07 25.18
N PRO A 309 -14.37 -13.95 25.99
CA PRO A 309 -14.89 -12.64 26.39
C PRO A 309 -13.83 -11.87 27.19
N ALA A 310 -13.81 -10.55 27.03
CA ALA A 310 -12.92 -9.67 27.80
C ALA A 310 -13.24 -9.74 29.30
N ASN A 311 -14.48 -9.41 29.64
CA ASN A 311 -15.05 -9.53 30.98
C ASN A 311 -15.39 -10.99 31.35
N GLN A 312 -15.54 -11.26 32.64
CA GLN A 312 -15.92 -12.57 33.16
C GLN A 312 -17.38 -12.92 32.83
N MET A 313 -17.59 -14.07 32.21
CA MET A 313 -18.90 -14.64 31.92
C MET A 313 -19.02 -16.06 32.47
N THR A 314 -20.22 -16.44 32.91
CA THR A 314 -20.52 -17.79 33.41
C THR A 314 -21.30 -18.59 32.37
N TYR A 315 -20.86 -19.81 32.09
CA TYR A 315 -21.55 -20.79 31.23
C TYR A 315 -21.58 -22.13 31.94
N HIS A 316 -22.77 -22.60 32.35
CA HIS A 316 -22.96 -23.84 33.12
C HIS A 316 -21.94 -23.96 34.26
N GLU A 317 -22.02 -23.02 35.21
CA GLU A 317 -21.15 -22.87 36.40
C GLU A 317 -19.65 -22.59 36.11
N ASN A 318 -19.18 -22.79 34.88
CA ASN A 318 -17.80 -22.53 34.47
C ASN A 318 -17.59 -21.05 34.12
N LEU A 319 -16.44 -20.49 34.53
CA LEU A 319 -16.08 -19.09 34.29
C LEU A 319 -15.13 -18.94 33.10
N PHE A 320 -15.43 -17.96 32.24
CA PHE A 320 -14.67 -17.65 31.03
C PHE A 320 -14.30 -16.17 31.00
N SER A 321 -13.01 -15.86 30.81
CA SER A 321 -12.53 -14.55 30.39
C SER A 321 -11.11 -14.65 29.81
N ILE A 322 -10.69 -13.64 29.07
CA ILE A 322 -9.29 -13.47 28.63
C ILE A 322 -8.35 -13.49 29.84
N GLN A 323 -8.71 -12.85 30.95
CA GLN A 323 -7.89 -12.80 32.16
C GLN A 323 -7.73 -14.17 32.83
N LEU A 324 -8.78 -15.00 32.87
CA LEU A 324 -8.70 -16.38 33.38
C LEU A 324 -7.88 -17.26 32.43
N GLY A 325 -8.07 -17.11 31.11
CA GLY A 325 -7.29 -17.82 30.10
C GLY A 325 -5.79 -17.49 30.19
N PHE A 326 -5.43 -16.22 30.40
CA PHE A 326 -4.03 -15.82 30.56
C PHE A 326 -3.40 -16.38 31.85
N ARG A 327 -4.13 -16.37 32.98
CA ARG A 327 -3.66 -17.01 34.23
C ARG A 327 -3.43 -18.52 34.06
N PHE A 328 -4.32 -19.22 33.35
CA PHE A 328 -4.12 -20.64 33.03
C PHE A 328 -2.87 -20.87 32.18
N ILE A 329 -2.58 -19.99 31.21
CA ILE A 329 -1.35 -20.03 30.42
C ILE A 329 -0.10 -19.78 31.27
N GLN A 330 -0.15 -18.82 32.22
CA GLN A 330 0.95 -18.58 33.18
C GLN A 330 1.20 -19.79 34.08
N GLN A 331 0.14 -20.49 34.52
CA GLN A 331 0.26 -21.74 35.26
C GLN A 331 0.92 -22.83 34.39
N LEU A 332 0.43 -23.07 33.17
CA LEU A 332 1.02 -24.08 32.28
C LEU A 332 2.50 -23.83 31.94
N VAL A 333 2.94 -22.57 31.84
CA VAL A 333 4.36 -22.23 31.66
C VAL A 333 5.21 -22.69 32.86
N THR A 334 4.63 -22.68 34.06
CA THR A 334 5.23 -23.19 35.30
C THR A 334 5.19 -24.71 35.35
N ASP A 335 4.03 -25.32 35.10
CA ASP A 335 3.81 -26.78 35.13
C ASP A 335 4.68 -27.51 34.09
N TYR A 336 4.93 -26.88 32.93
CA TYR A 336 5.83 -27.38 31.88
C TYR A 336 7.31 -27.07 32.12
N ASN A 337 7.67 -26.36 33.20
CA ASN A 337 9.03 -25.95 33.56
C ASN A 337 9.78 -25.21 32.42
N ILE A 338 9.07 -24.34 31.69
CA ILE A 338 9.61 -23.51 30.58
C ILE A 338 9.58 -22.02 30.91
N VAL A 339 9.56 -21.68 32.21
CA VAL A 339 9.38 -20.32 32.72
C VAL A 339 10.43 -19.37 32.16
N ARG A 340 11.71 -19.75 32.19
CA ARG A 340 12.83 -18.87 31.79
C ARG A 340 12.84 -18.57 30.30
N GLU A 341 12.48 -19.56 29.49
CA GLU A 341 12.50 -19.46 28.03
C GLU A 341 11.25 -18.76 27.48
N MET A 342 10.12 -18.86 28.19
CA MET A 342 8.86 -18.20 27.80
C MET A 342 8.65 -16.85 28.49
N GLU A 343 9.40 -16.51 29.54
CA GLU A 343 9.33 -15.23 30.26
C GLU A 343 9.24 -14.00 29.34
N PRO A 344 10.06 -13.86 28.28
CA PRO A 344 10.01 -12.66 27.44
C PRO A 344 8.67 -12.52 26.71
N LEU A 345 8.05 -13.63 26.30
CA LEU A 345 6.75 -13.63 25.62
C LEU A 345 5.60 -13.37 26.59
N ILE A 346 5.62 -14.01 27.77
CA ILE A 346 4.58 -13.83 28.80
C ILE A 346 4.58 -12.39 29.32
N ARG A 347 5.77 -11.85 29.67
CA ARG A 347 5.94 -10.49 30.17
C ARG A 347 5.62 -9.41 29.12
N TYR A 348 5.84 -9.70 27.83
CA TYR A 348 5.34 -8.85 26.73
C TYR A 348 3.83 -8.91 26.62
N PHE A 349 3.23 -10.11 26.68
CA PHE A 349 1.79 -10.26 26.55
C PHE A 349 1.02 -9.57 27.69
N GLU A 350 1.53 -9.70 28.92
CA GLU A 350 1.03 -9.00 30.10
C GLU A 350 1.08 -7.48 29.89
N ARG A 351 2.28 -6.89 29.81
CA ARG A 351 2.45 -5.44 29.74
C ARG A 351 1.81 -4.78 28.51
N PHE A 352 1.87 -5.42 27.35
CA PHE A 352 1.36 -4.83 26.12
C PHE A 352 -0.11 -5.16 25.86
N TRP A 353 -0.48 -6.45 25.88
CA TRP A 353 -1.86 -6.84 25.55
C TRP A 353 -2.80 -6.70 26.74
N MET A 354 -2.45 -7.22 27.93
CA MET A 354 -3.33 -7.14 29.10
C MET A 354 -3.39 -5.73 29.69
N ASP A 355 -2.24 -5.08 29.90
CA ASP A 355 -2.19 -3.80 30.62
C ASP A 355 -2.39 -2.58 29.69
N THR A 356 -1.66 -2.51 28.56
CA THR A 356 -1.67 -1.32 27.68
C THR A 356 -2.84 -1.30 26.69
N VAL A 357 -3.12 -2.42 26.02
CA VAL A 357 -4.22 -2.50 25.04
C VAL A 357 -5.56 -2.82 25.71
N THR A 358 -5.55 -3.60 26.79
CA THR A 358 -6.69 -4.16 27.54
C THR A 358 -7.55 -5.19 26.78
N PRO A 359 -8.07 -6.24 27.47
CA PRO A 359 -8.87 -7.31 26.86
C PRO A 359 -10.05 -6.83 26.02
N GLU A 360 -10.70 -5.75 26.42
CA GLU A 360 -11.88 -5.16 25.77
C GLU A 360 -11.56 -4.70 24.35
N ARG A 361 -10.34 -4.21 24.12
CA ARG A 361 -9.91 -3.64 22.83
C ARG A 361 -9.31 -4.67 21.87
N PHE A 362 -8.98 -5.88 22.33
CA PHE A 362 -8.44 -6.94 21.46
C PHE A 362 -9.28 -8.22 21.42
N SER A 363 -10.30 -8.36 22.28
CA SER A 363 -11.28 -9.44 22.15
C SER A 363 -12.03 -9.36 20.82
N VAL A 364 -12.22 -10.53 20.21
CA VAL A 364 -13.08 -10.78 19.05
C VAL A 364 -14.14 -11.84 19.38
N TYR A 365 -14.56 -11.88 20.65
CA TYR A 365 -15.59 -12.77 21.19
C TYR A 365 -16.93 -12.59 20.46
N ARG A 366 -17.52 -13.70 20.02
CA ARG A 366 -18.76 -13.78 19.19
C ARG A 366 -18.80 -12.94 17.91
N LEU A 367 -17.80 -12.10 17.61
CA LEU A 367 -17.78 -11.26 16.42
C LEU A 367 -17.79 -12.09 15.13
N GLN A 368 -18.71 -11.75 14.22
CA GLN A 368 -18.81 -12.34 12.88
C GLN A 368 -17.59 -11.99 12.01
N TYR A 369 -17.09 -10.76 12.13
CA TYR A 369 -15.96 -10.24 11.38
C TYR A 369 -14.84 -9.87 12.35
N ARG A 370 -13.63 -10.38 12.09
CA ARG A 370 -12.52 -10.39 13.07
C ARG A 370 -11.17 -9.94 12.49
N THR A 371 -11.10 -9.74 11.18
CA THR A 371 -9.86 -9.46 10.43
C THR A 371 -10.11 -8.39 9.38
N ASN A 372 -9.07 -7.60 9.07
CA ASN A 372 -9.16 -6.52 8.08
C ASN A 372 -9.04 -7.03 6.63
N ASN A 373 -9.04 -8.36 6.41
CA ASN A 373 -9.01 -9.05 5.12
C ASN A 373 -9.86 -8.39 4.03
N TYR A 374 -11.02 -7.84 4.40
CA TYR A 374 -11.92 -7.14 3.48
C TYR A 374 -11.33 -5.83 2.94
N ILE A 375 -10.77 -4.99 3.81
CA ILE A 375 -10.16 -3.72 3.41
C ILE A 375 -8.78 -3.95 2.77
N GLU A 376 -8.00 -4.92 3.26
CA GLU A 376 -6.71 -5.31 2.69
C GLU A 376 -6.88 -5.82 1.25
N SER A 377 -7.88 -6.67 1.01
CA SER A 377 -8.25 -7.16 -0.32
C SER A 377 -8.75 -6.02 -1.23
N TYR A 378 -9.44 -5.03 -0.66
CA TYR A 378 -9.85 -3.83 -1.38
C TYR A 378 -8.67 -2.92 -1.74
N HIS A 379 -7.76 -2.58 -0.80
CA HIS A 379 -6.54 -1.80 -1.09
C HIS A 379 -5.64 -2.51 -2.10
N ALA A 380 -5.48 -3.84 -1.99
CA ALA A 380 -4.78 -4.65 -2.99
C ALA A 380 -5.49 -4.67 -4.35
N SER A 381 -6.80 -4.41 -4.40
CA SER A 381 -7.56 -4.21 -5.65
C SER A 381 -7.39 -2.80 -6.20
N LEU A 382 -7.36 -1.76 -5.35
CA LEU A 382 -6.98 -0.41 -5.73
C LEU A 382 -5.58 -0.36 -6.32
N LEU A 383 -4.58 -0.94 -5.65
CA LEU A 383 -3.19 -0.96 -6.11
C LEU A 383 -3.04 -1.63 -7.48
N ARG A 384 -3.79 -2.73 -7.73
CA ARG A 384 -3.83 -3.41 -9.04
C ARG A 384 -4.51 -2.59 -10.14
N LEU A 385 -5.53 -1.79 -9.80
CA LEU A 385 -6.26 -0.93 -10.75
C LEU A 385 -5.48 0.36 -11.07
N MET A 386 -5.01 1.02 -10.03
CA MET A 386 -4.45 2.38 -10.09
C MET A 386 -2.94 2.40 -10.36
N GLY A 387 -2.22 1.36 -9.90
CA GLY A 387 -0.78 1.37 -9.74
C GLY A 387 -0.35 2.10 -8.45
N GLN A 388 0.94 2.04 -8.13
CA GLN A 388 1.54 2.83 -7.06
C GLN A 388 1.69 4.29 -7.51
N HIS A 389 1.34 5.26 -6.65
CA HIS A 389 1.46 6.71 -6.89
C HIS A 389 0.96 7.19 -8.27
N PRO A 390 -0.33 6.97 -8.61
CA PRO A 390 -0.96 7.49 -9.83
C PRO A 390 -0.88 9.02 -9.97
N ARG A 391 -1.01 9.53 -11.21
CA ARG A 391 -1.23 10.97 -11.47
C ARG A 391 -2.62 11.39 -10.98
N LEU A 392 -2.76 12.58 -10.39
CA LEU A 392 -3.97 13.08 -9.73
C LEU A 392 -5.29 12.81 -10.47
N TYR A 393 -5.46 13.32 -11.70
CA TYR A 393 -6.72 13.13 -12.43
C TYR A 393 -6.95 11.69 -12.90
N ARG A 394 -5.89 10.88 -13.05
CA ARG A 394 -6.02 9.44 -13.30
C ARG A 394 -6.38 8.66 -12.03
N PHE A 395 -5.86 9.07 -10.87
CA PHE A 395 -6.30 8.56 -9.57
C PHE A 395 -7.79 8.82 -9.39
N TYR A 396 -8.23 10.06 -9.64
CA TYR A 396 -9.62 10.48 -9.51
C TYR A 396 -10.57 9.75 -10.48
N ASP A 397 -10.18 9.58 -11.75
CA ASP A 397 -10.92 8.74 -12.71
C ASP A 397 -11.08 7.29 -12.22
N HIS A 398 -10.03 6.69 -11.66
CA HIS A 398 -10.13 5.35 -11.08
C HIS A 398 -10.98 5.33 -9.80
N LEU A 399 -10.96 6.39 -8.97
CA LEU A 399 -11.76 6.47 -7.74
C LEU A 399 -13.26 6.47 -8.07
N ARG A 400 -13.68 7.29 -9.04
CA ARG A 400 -15.04 7.27 -9.61
C ARG A 400 -15.38 5.93 -10.28
N THR A 401 -14.39 5.25 -10.88
CA THR A 401 -14.57 3.88 -11.42
C THR A 401 -14.79 2.84 -10.32
N VAL A 402 -14.24 3.06 -9.11
CA VAL A 402 -14.41 2.17 -7.96
C VAL A 402 -15.75 2.42 -7.25
N ASP A 403 -16.20 3.68 -7.17
CA ASP A 403 -17.54 4.02 -6.68
C ASP A 403 -18.64 3.31 -7.49
N ILE A 404 -18.61 3.40 -8.83
CA ILE A 404 -19.56 2.69 -9.70
C ILE A 404 -19.50 1.15 -9.49
N ARG A 405 -18.32 0.60 -9.14
CA ARG A 405 -18.21 -0.82 -8.77
C ARG A 405 -18.78 -1.11 -7.39
N ALA A 406 -18.64 -0.20 -6.42
CA ALA A 406 -19.24 -0.30 -5.09
C ALA A 406 -20.78 -0.30 -5.17
N GLN A 407 -21.36 0.55 -6.04
CA GLN A 407 -22.79 0.55 -6.34
C GLN A 407 -23.25 -0.83 -6.85
N ASN A 408 -22.59 -1.35 -7.89
CA ASN A 408 -22.91 -2.66 -8.48
C ASN A 408 -22.66 -3.82 -7.51
N ASP A 409 -21.57 -3.78 -6.73
CA ASP A 409 -21.26 -4.78 -5.71
C ASP A 409 -22.32 -4.76 -4.58
N LEU A 410 -22.84 -3.59 -4.17
CA LEU A 410 -23.90 -3.47 -3.16
C LEU A 410 -25.23 -4.01 -3.66
N VAL A 411 -25.69 -3.58 -4.85
CA VAL A 411 -26.95 -4.07 -5.44
C VAL A 411 -26.92 -5.59 -5.60
N ARG A 412 -25.79 -6.15 -6.01
CA ARG A 412 -25.61 -7.61 -6.10
C ARG A 412 -25.59 -8.28 -4.72
N ALA A 413 -24.91 -7.69 -3.73
CA ALA A 413 -24.86 -8.21 -2.36
C ALA A 413 -26.23 -8.23 -1.69
N VAL A 414 -27.02 -7.15 -1.81
CA VAL A 414 -28.39 -7.03 -1.28
C VAL A 414 -29.31 -8.09 -1.90
N ASN A 415 -29.24 -8.28 -3.21
CA ASN A 415 -29.98 -9.32 -3.93
C ASN A 415 -29.44 -10.75 -3.73
N GLY A 416 -28.59 -10.99 -2.74
CA GLY A 416 -28.01 -12.31 -2.42
C GLY A 416 -27.08 -12.88 -3.50
N GLN A 417 -26.73 -12.11 -4.53
CA GLN A 417 -25.92 -12.57 -5.65
C GLN A 417 -24.43 -12.63 -5.26
N ARG A 418 -23.72 -13.65 -5.75
CA ARG A 418 -22.29 -13.79 -5.50
C ARG A 418 -21.49 -12.69 -6.18
N VAL A 419 -21.09 -11.69 -5.39
CA VAL A 419 -20.35 -10.52 -5.87
C VAL A 419 -18.95 -10.89 -6.35
N ARG A 420 -18.22 -11.67 -5.55
CA ARG A 420 -16.83 -12.11 -5.79
C ARG A 420 -16.75 -13.64 -5.68
N GLN A 421 -15.73 -14.26 -6.28
CA GLN A 421 -15.49 -15.69 -6.11
C GLN A 421 -15.07 -15.99 -4.66
N SER A 422 -15.58 -17.07 -4.09
CA SER A 422 -15.27 -17.47 -2.71
C SER A 422 -13.88 -18.10 -2.62
N ASN A 423 -13.00 -17.54 -1.78
CA ASN A 423 -11.69 -18.12 -1.46
C ASN A 423 -11.87 -19.35 -0.54
N ASN A 424 -12.38 -20.43 -1.12
CA ASN A 424 -12.58 -21.70 -0.42
C ASN A 424 -11.23 -22.33 -0.07
N ARG A 425 -10.89 -22.40 1.23
CA ARG A 425 -10.31 -23.59 1.89
C ARG A 425 -10.09 -23.42 3.40
N ILE A 426 -9.50 -22.31 3.86
CA ILE A 426 -8.99 -22.18 5.24
C ILE A 426 -10.00 -21.52 6.18
N TYR A 427 -10.28 -20.21 6.00
CA TYR A 427 -11.07 -19.41 6.95
C TYR A 427 -12.41 -20.04 7.40
N PRO A 428 -13.26 -20.63 6.52
CA PRO A 428 -14.52 -21.23 6.95
C PRO A 428 -14.36 -22.41 7.91
N GLN A 429 -13.23 -23.13 7.88
CA GLN A 429 -12.96 -24.24 8.82
C GLN A 429 -12.67 -23.72 10.23
N ASN A 430 -11.90 -22.63 10.33
CA ASN A 430 -11.59 -22.02 11.63
C ASN A 430 -12.81 -21.31 12.22
N ASP A 431 -13.60 -20.63 11.39
CA ASP A 431 -14.86 -20.02 11.83
C ASP A 431 -15.85 -21.09 12.35
N LEU A 432 -15.89 -22.27 11.70
CA LEU A 432 -16.68 -23.42 12.15
C LEU A 432 -16.11 -24.03 13.45
N ALA A 433 -14.80 -24.22 13.56
CA ALA A 433 -14.16 -24.77 14.76
C ALA A 433 -14.42 -23.90 16.00
N ILE A 434 -14.30 -22.57 15.87
CA ILE A 434 -14.58 -21.61 16.96
C ILE A 434 -16.08 -21.63 17.33
N ARG A 435 -16.99 -21.74 16.34
CA ARG A 435 -18.44 -21.87 16.60
C ARG A 435 -18.76 -23.17 17.35
N ASN A 436 -18.21 -24.31 16.90
CA ASN A 436 -18.45 -25.60 17.52
C ASN A 436 -17.90 -25.64 18.97
N ALA A 437 -16.74 -25.03 19.22
CA ALA A 437 -16.19 -24.89 20.56
C ALA A 437 -17.12 -24.08 21.49
N TRP A 438 -17.71 -22.98 21.00
CA TRP A 438 -18.72 -22.23 21.75
C TRP A 438 -20.01 -23.02 22.00
N VAL A 439 -20.50 -23.81 21.03
CA VAL A 439 -21.66 -24.70 21.23
C VAL A 439 -21.39 -25.77 22.31
N HIS A 440 -20.14 -26.22 22.45
CA HIS A 440 -19.75 -27.15 23.54
C HIS A 440 -19.65 -26.47 24.91
N VAL A 441 -19.24 -25.20 24.98
CA VAL A 441 -19.34 -24.39 26.21
C VAL A 441 -20.81 -24.12 26.57
N GLU A 442 -21.64 -23.73 25.60
CA GLU A 442 -23.08 -23.46 25.77
C GLU A 442 -23.92 -24.69 26.11
N SER A 443 -23.35 -25.89 25.96
CA SER A 443 -23.95 -27.17 26.40
C SER A 443 -23.26 -27.78 27.64
N GLY A 444 -22.40 -27.02 28.33
CA GLY A 444 -21.74 -27.42 29.57
C GLY A 444 -20.70 -28.53 29.42
N ARG A 445 -20.27 -28.82 28.19
CA ARG A 445 -19.34 -29.93 27.88
C ARG A 445 -17.88 -29.52 27.89
N TYR A 446 -17.59 -28.24 27.70
CA TYR A 446 -16.24 -27.68 27.70
C TYR A 446 -16.07 -26.70 28.87
N THR A 447 -15.01 -26.89 29.64
CA THR A 447 -14.46 -25.88 30.54
C THR A 447 -13.65 -24.84 29.75
N LEU A 448 -13.12 -23.83 30.45
CA LEU A 448 -12.11 -22.91 29.90
C LEU A 448 -10.88 -23.63 29.31
N GLN A 449 -10.48 -24.77 29.88
CA GLN A 449 -9.30 -25.51 29.43
C GLN A 449 -9.57 -26.29 28.13
N ASP A 450 -10.77 -26.86 28.00
CA ASP A 450 -11.20 -27.61 26.83
C ASP A 450 -11.43 -26.68 25.63
N PHE A 451 -12.07 -25.53 25.87
CA PHE A 451 -12.38 -24.54 24.84
C PHE A 451 -11.15 -24.06 24.05
N VAL A 452 -9.99 -23.93 24.70
CA VAL A 452 -8.78 -23.43 24.04
C VAL A 452 -8.17 -24.49 23.10
N GLN A 453 -8.33 -25.79 23.36
CA GLN A 453 -7.65 -26.85 22.58
C GLN A 453 -8.07 -26.93 21.10
N PRO A 454 -9.36 -26.93 20.72
CA PRO A 454 -9.76 -26.93 19.30
C PRO A 454 -9.29 -25.68 18.55
N ILE A 455 -9.29 -24.52 19.22
CA ILE A 455 -8.89 -23.24 18.63
C ILE A 455 -7.36 -23.17 18.46
N GLU A 456 -6.61 -23.76 19.39
CA GLU A 456 -5.16 -23.98 19.29
C GLU A 456 -4.80 -24.66 17.95
N GLN A 457 -5.55 -25.71 17.58
CA GLN A 457 -5.34 -26.48 16.35
C GLN A 457 -5.81 -25.72 15.09
N ALA A 458 -6.96 -25.05 15.15
CA ALA A 458 -7.47 -24.24 14.04
C ALA A 458 -6.46 -23.15 13.63
N ASN A 459 -5.86 -22.46 14.61
CA ASN A 459 -4.91 -21.37 14.38
C ASN A 459 -3.64 -21.81 13.61
N ILE A 460 -3.27 -23.10 13.64
CA ILE A 460 -2.14 -23.64 12.88
C ILE A 460 -2.31 -23.37 11.37
N GLN A 461 -3.52 -23.52 10.82
CA GLN A 461 -3.75 -23.36 9.37
C GLN A 461 -3.55 -21.92 8.88
N LEU A 462 -3.79 -20.91 9.75
CA LEU A 462 -3.58 -19.49 9.41
C LEU A 462 -2.10 -19.11 9.43
N ILE A 463 -1.30 -19.80 10.25
CA ILE A 463 0.14 -19.61 10.37
C ILE A 463 0.90 -20.36 9.27
N LEU A 464 0.31 -21.42 8.69
CA LEU A 464 0.98 -22.36 7.78
C LEU A 464 0.25 -22.68 6.46
N PRO A 465 0.26 -21.75 5.49
CA PRO A 465 0.53 -22.10 4.10
C PRO A 465 2.00 -22.55 3.96
N LEU A 466 2.25 -23.63 3.20
CA LEU A 466 3.59 -24.19 2.95
C LEU A 466 4.50 -23.15 2.23
N PRO A 467 5.85 -23.15 2.35
CA PRO A 467 6.72 -24.18 2.95
C PRO A 467 7.94 -23.60 3.74
N GLN A 468 7.75 -22.99 4.93
CA GLN A 468 8.86 -22.28 5.63
C GLN A 468 9.34 -22.86 6.96
N LEU A 469 8.80 -24.01 7.41
CA LEU A 469 9.28 -24.75 8.59
C LEU A 469 9.69 -26.21 8.27
N HIS A 470 9.67 -26.60 6.99
CA HIS A 470 9.93 -27.98 6.54
C HIS A 470 10.91 -28.04 5.34
N GLN A 471 12.00 -27.27 5.39
CA GLN A 471 13.20 -27.66 4.64
C GLN A 471 14.08 -28.51 5.56
N PRO A 472 14.24 -29.82 5.31
CA PRO A 472 15.23 -30.60 6.02
C PRO A 472 16.62 -30.05 5.68
N LEU A 473 17.50 -29.98 6.69
CA LEU A 473 18.91 -29.67 6.47
C LEU A 473 19.53 -30.78 5.62
N ILE A 474 19.79 -30.50 4.34
CA ILE A 474 20.66 -31.35 3.52
C ILE A 474 22.08 -31.16 4.04
N LEU A 475 22.44 -31.96 5.05
CA LEU A 475 23.80 -32.16 5.50
C LEU A 475 24.58 -32.86 4.37
N GLY A 476 25.13 -32.05 3.47
CA GLY A 476 26.22 -32.51 2.60
C GLY A 476 27.37 -33.05 3.48
N PRO A 477 28.10 -34.09 3.02
CA PRO A 477 29.06 -34.78 3.87
C PRO A 477 30.12 -33.83 4.43
N LEU A 478 30.42 -34.00 5.72
CA LEU A 478 31.38 -33.19 6.45
C LEU A 478 32.74 -33.20 5.75
N ARG A 479 33.19 -32.03 5.27
CA ARG A 479 34.61 -31.86 4.93
C ARG A 479 35.42 -31.80 6.22
N PRO A 480 36.55 -32.52 6.33
CA PRO A 480 37.44 -32.37 7.48
C PRO A 480 37.99 -30.93 7.55
N PRO A 481 38.32 -30.43 8.76
CA PRO A 481 38.82 -29.07 8.93
C PRO A 481 40.20 -28.89 8.26
N PRO A 482 40.50 -27.71 7.68
CA PRO A 482 41.83 -27.40 7.19
C PRO A 482 42.82 -27.27 8.37
N PRO A 483 44.09 -27.67 8.21
CA PRO A 483 45.08 -27.59 9.28
C PRO A 483 45.40 -26.13 9.65
N LEU A 484 45.60 -25.90 10.95
CA LEU A 484 45.96 -24.60 11.52
C LEU A 484 47.34 -24.13 11.00
N ARG A 485 47.46 -22.83 10.73
CA ARG A 485 48.77 -22.16 10.55
C ARG A 485 49.12 -21.36 11.81
N PRO A 486 50.38 -21.40 12.29
CA PRO A 486 50.82 -20.64 13.46
C PRO A 486 50.96 -19.13 13.17
N PRO A 487 50.95 -18.27 14.20
CA PRO A 487 51.06 -16.81 14.07
C PRO A 487 52.51 -16.33 13.84
N PRO A 488 52.71 -15.13 13.26
CA PRO A 488 54.02 -14.50 13.11
C PRO A 488 54.40 -13.63 14.34
N PRO A 489 55.64 -13.72 14.87
CA PRO A 489 56.17 -12.77 15.85
C PRO A 489 57.04 -11.66 15.23
N TYR A 490 57.18 -10.53 15.94
CA TYR A 490 58.23 -9.50 15.78
C TYR A 490 59.64 -10.09 16.11
N ASN A 491 60.82 -9.52 15.77
CA ASN A 491 61.20 -8.12 15.52
C ASN A 491 62.50 -7.97 14.66
N GLN A 492 63.00 -6.73 14.52
CA GLN A 492 64.26 -6.17 13.91
C GLN A 492 65.63 -6.84 14.28
N PRO A 493 66.85 -6.47 13.72
CA PRO A 493 67.29 -5.96 12.38
C PRO A 493 68.72 -6.44 11.85
N LEU A 494 69.25 -5.82 10.75
CA LEU A 494 70.68 -5.60 10.31
C LEU A 494 71.55 -6.58 9.42
N ILE A 495 71.73 -6.20 8.13
CA ILE A 495 73.00 -5.89 7.34
C ILE A 495 74.10 -6.93 6.89
N ARG A 496 74.27 -7.05 5.54
CA ARG A 496 75.49 -7.30 4.65
C ARG A 496 76.30 -8.64 4.73
N PRO A 497 77.24 -8.98 3.78
CA PRO A 497 77.82 -8.22 2.64
C PRO A 497 77.96 -8.92 1.22
N LEU A 498 78.32 -8.10 0.20
CA LEU A 498 79.18 -8.31 -1.00
C LEU A 498 79.10 -9.56 -1.93
N GLY A 499 79.13 -9.29 -3.27
CA GLY A 499 80.09 -9.99 -4.16
C GLY A 499 79.71 -10.31 -5.63
N VAL A 500 79.87 -9.36 -6.56
CA VAL A 500 79.92 -9.55 -8.05
C VAL A 500 78.68 -10.23 -8.72
N GLN A 501 78.54 -10.46 -10.04
CA GLN A 501 79.42 -10.27 -11.23
C GLN A 501 78.65 -9.76 -12.50
N GLN A 502 79.38 -9.77 -13.62
CA GLN A 502 79.12 -9.50 -15.06
C GLN A 502 78.02 -10.39 -15.69
N HIS A 503 77.40 -10.17 -16.87
CA HIS A 503 77.30 -9.06 -17.88
C HIS A 503 75.93 -9.28 -18.64
N HIS A 504 75.59 -9.02 -19.93
CA HIS A 504 76.28 -8.56 -21.15
C HIS A 504 75.36 -7.97 -22.27
N VAL A 505 75.30 -6.63 -22.37
CA VAL A 505 75.05 -5.79 -23.58
C VAL A 505 73.64 -5.79 -24.27
N ASN A 506 73.31 -4.59 -24.80
CA ASN A 506 72.03 -4.10 -25.38
C ASN A 506 72.23 -3.86 -26.92
N PRO A 507 71.63 -2.90 -27.69
CA PRO A 507 70.58 -1.85 -27.49
C PRO A 507 69.30 -2.15 -28.32
N PHE A 508 68.29 -1.31 -28.60
CA PHE A 508 67.97 0.15 -28.50
C PHE A 508 66.52 0.33 -27.96
N LEU A 509 65.95 1.47 -27.51
CA LEU A 509 66.15 2.94 -27.64
C LEU A 509 65.50 3.62 -28.88
N GLU A 510 64.67 4.68 -28.76
CA GLU A 510 63.86 5.15 -27.60
C GLU A 510 62.39 5.47 -28.07
N LEU A 511 61.72 6.63 -28.00
CA LEU A 511 62.05 7.98 -27.53
C LEU A 511 60.87 8.72 -26.83
N ARG A 512 61.24 9.43 -25.75
CA ARG A 512 60.58 10.47 -24.90
C ARG A 512 59.80 11.62 -25.63
N PRO A 513 59.16 12.60 -24.91
CA PRO A 513 58.61 12.65 -23.53
C PRO A 513 57.14 13.23 -23.45
N PRO A 514 56.69 14.25 -22.65
CA PRO A 514 55.46 14.12 -21.85
C PRO A 514 54.39 15.24 -22.00
N LEU A 515 53.34 15.16 -21.17
CA LEU A 515 52.25 16.14 -20.98
C LEU A 515 52.67 17.44 -20.27
N PRO A 516 51.90 18.53 -20.47
CA PRO A 516 51.48 19.40 -19.37
C PRO A 516 49.96 19.66 -19.31
N GLU A 517 49.51 20.25 -18.21
CA GLU A 517 48.09 20.50 -17.84
C GLU A 517 47.52 21.81 -18.42
N LEU A 518 46.20 22.03 -18.31
CA LEU A 518 45.60 23.35 -18.49
C LEU A 518 44.28 23.53 -17.70
N HIS A 519 44.10 24.73 -17.13
CA HIS A 519 42.99 25.08 -16.22
C HIS A 519 41.69 25.56 -16.92
N LEU A 520 40.62 25.60 -16.14
CA LEU A 520 39.25 26.06 -16.46
C LEU A 520 39.16 27.52 -16.94
N GLN A 521 38.20 27.82 -17.82
CA GLN A 521 37.49 29.12 -17.99
C GLN A 521 36.09 28.86 -18.67
N PRO A 522 35.12 29.80 -18.65
CA PRO A 522 33.66 29.51 -18.71
C PRO A 522 33.02 29.49 -20.11
N PRO A 523 31.75 29.02 -20.25
CA PRO A 523 31.14 28.73 -21.56
C PRO A 523 30.58 29.97 -22.29
N VAL A 524 30.88 30.05 -23.60
CA VAL A 524 30.31 31.04 -24.53
C VAL A 524 29.09 30.46 -25.25
N GLN A 525 28.04 31.27 -25.40
CA GLN A 525 26.83 30.92 -26.13
C GLN A 525 27.06 30.90 -27.65
N ARG A 526 26.47 29.92 -28.38
CA ARG A 526 25.45 30.22 -29.42
C ARG A 526 24.79 28.95 -30.00
N ARG A 527 23.72 29.20 -30.79
CA ARG A 527 22.85 28.22 -31.44
C ARG A 527 23.41 27.77 -32.80
N ALA A 528 22.71 26.76 -33.37
CA ALA A 528 22.52 26.51 -34.81
C ALA A 528 23.62 25.69 -35.54
N ILE A 529 23.33 24.87 -36.56
CA ILE A 529 22.06 24.34 -37.10
C ILE A 529 22.34 23.00 -37.84
N ASN A 530 21.29 22.21 -38.10
CA ASN A 530 21.18 21.03 -38.98
C ASN A 530 22.29 20.76 -40.03
N ILE A 531 22.51 19.48 -40.36
CA ILE A 531 22.18 18.98 -41.71
C ILE A 531 21.88 17.47 -41.74
N ARG A 532 21.27 17.04 -42.85
CA ARG A 532 20.66 15.73 -43.20
C ARG A 532 21.74 14.61 -43.34
N SER A 533 21.46 13.32 -43.54
CA SER A 533 20.34 12.69 -44.26
C SER A 533 20.28 11.14 -44.10
N ARG A 534 19.15 10.52 -44.52
CA ARG A 534 18.95 9.13 -45.06
C ARG A 534 19.58 7.95 -44.27
N GLY A 535 18.91 6.84 -43.92
CA GLY A 535 17.79 6.13 -44.58
C GLY A 535 18.34 5.12 -45.60
N ARG A 536 18.31 3.79 -45.36
CA ARG A 536 17.14 2.89 -45.47
C ARG A 536 17.49 1.44 -45.05
N ARG A 537 16.50 0.69 -44.50
CA ARG A 537 16.15 -0.76 -44.75
C ARG A 537 17.25 -1.83 -44.47
N ASN A 538 16.97 -3.12 -44.24
CA ASN A 538 15.75 -3.92 -44.07
C ASN A 538 16.10 -5.19 -43.23
N GLY A 539 15.12 -5.86 -42.62
CA GLY A 539 15.33 -7.23 -42.08
C GLY A 539 14.44 -7.64 -40.90
N ARG A 540 13.59 -8.66 -41.09
CA ARG A 540 12.99 -9.52 -40.05
C ARG A 540 13.24 -10.98 -40.47
N PRO A 541 13.33 -11.93 -39.53
CA PRO A 541 12.23 -12.92 -39.43
C PRO A 541 11.40 -12.82 -38.14
N TYR A 542 10.45 -13.75 -37.97
CA TYR A 542 9.57 -13.88 -36.79
C TYR A 542 10.18 -14.79 -35.69
N PRO A 543 9.75 -14.64 -34.42
CA PRO A 543 10.26 -15.43 -33.31
C PRO A 543 9.47 -16.72 -33.05
N LEU A 544 10.12 -17.71 -32.43
CA LEU A 544 9.48 -18.82 -31.74
C LEU A 544 9.56 -18.63 -30.21
N ARG A 545 8.39 -18.78 -29.56
CA ARG A 545 8.11 -19.28 -28.19
C ARG A 545 9.35 -19.85 -27.45
N ASN A 546 9.71 -19.49 -26.21
CA ASN A 546 8.86 -19.45 -24.99
C ASN A 546 9.50 -18.68 -23.79
N GLU A 547 8.72 -18.48 -22.70
CA GLU A 547 9.12 -18.36 -21.26
C GLU A 547 9.80 -17.11 -20.59
N ARG A 548 8.99 -16.43 -19.73
CA ARG A 548 9.16 -16.15 -18.27
C ARG A 548 10.20 -15.15 -17.67
N ARG A 549 9.62 -14.19 -16.90
CA ARG A 549 10.09 -13.53 -15.62
C ARG A 549 11.19 -12.43 -15.65
N GLY A 550 11.03 -11.41 -14.79
CA GLY A 550 12.12 -10.54 -14.29
C GLY A 550 11.72 -9.12 -13.81
N HIS A 551 12.11 -8.71 -12.58
CA HIS A 551 11.92 -7.34 -12.03
C HIS A 551 13.26 -6.79 -11.46
N GLY A 552 13.52 -5.48 -11.64
CA GLY A 552 14.60 -4.76 -10.93
C GLY A 552 14.53 -3.23 -11.08
N ARG A 553 14.62 -2.49 -9.95
CA ARG A 553 14.63 -1.01 -9.82
C ARG A 553 15.51 -0.66 -8.60
N ARG A 554 16.36 0.38 -8.59
CA ARG A 554 17.29 0.63 -7.45
C ARG A 554 17.70 2.13 -7.31
N GLN A 555 18.11 2.60 -6.11
CA GLN A 555 18.42 4.04 -5.82
C GLN A 555 19.59 4.30 -4.84
N ILE A 556 20.10 5.56 -4.82
CA ILE A 556 21.33 6.06 -4.12
C ILE A 556 21.03 7.37 -3.30
N PRO A 557 21.75 7.69 -2.19
CA PRO A 557 21.15 8.37 -1.02
C PRO A 557 21.99 9.47 -0.25
N ARG A 558 21.42 10.10 0.82
CA ARG A 558 21.89 11.25 1.67
C ARG A 558 23.33 11.14 2.24
N ALA A 559 23.85 12.28 2.75
CA ALA A 559 24.55 12.40 4.06
C ALA A 559 24.50 13.87 4.57
N ALA A 560 24.02 14.13 5.81
CA ALA A 560 24.10 15.38 6.63
C ALA A 560 22.80 15.57 7.47
N ALA A 561 22.79 15.13 8.74
CA ALA A 561 21.62 15.25 9.62
C ALA A 561 21.94 15.12 11.14
N ALA A 562 23.20 15.26 11.56
CA ALA A 562 23.65 14.81 12.89
C ALA A 562 23.85 15.92 13.95
N GLU A 563 24.07 17.18 13.56
CA GLU A 563 24.51 18.24 14.49
C GLU A 563 23.38 18.95 15.24
N ALA A 564 22.12 18.81 14.80
CA ALA A 564 21.00 19.64 15.28
C ALA A 564 20.41 19.23 16.64
N TRP A 565 20.77 18.07 17.20
CA TRP A 565 20.00 17.43 18.29
C TRP A 565 20.65 17.48 19.68
N ALA A 566 21.81 18.12 19.84
CA ALA A 566 22.61 18.04 21.07
C ALA A 566 22.27 19.06 22.18
N TRP A 567 21.37 20.02 21.92
CA TRP A 567 21.16 21.20 22.79
C TRP A 567 19.98 21.09 23.77
N PHE A 568 18.96 20.28 23.47
CA PHE A 568 17.61 20.43 24.03
C PHE A 568 17.40 19.83 25.44
N TYR A 569 18.09 18.76 25.79
CA TYR A 569 17.75 17.91 26.96
C TYR A 569 18.63 18.17 28.19
N ARG A 570 18.33 19.19 29.02
CA ARG A 570 19.04 19.33 30.31
C ARG A 570 18.21 19.71 31.55
N GLU A 571 17.33 20.70 31.52
CA GLU A 571 16.62 21.17 32.73
C GLU A 571 15.09 20.95 32.65
N LEU A 572 14.65 19.75 33.08
CA LEU A 572 13.26 19.46 33.48
C LEU A 572 13.28 18.62 34.77
N ASN A 573 12.92 19.22 35.92
CA ASN A 573 12.41 18.50 37.10
C ASN A 573 11.98 19.45 38.24
N ASN A 574 10.67 19.49 38.54
CA ASN A 574 10.08 19.20 39.86
C ASN A 574 8.75 19.96 40.11
N GLY A 575 7.82 19.31 40.83
CA GLY A 575 6.76 19.99 41.61
C GLY A 575 5.37 20.03 40.97
N VAL A 576 4.52 19.06 41.31
CA VAL A 576 3.12 18.96 40.86
C VAL A 576 2.18 19.70 41.82
N GLU A 577 1.24 20.52 41.31
CA GLU A 577 -0.21 20.34 41.57
C GLU A 577 -1.09 21.19 40.64
N LEU A 578 -2.41 20.95 40.69
CA LEU A 578 -3.34 21.11 39.55
C LEU A 578 -4.03 22.48 39.46
N ASN A 579 -4.06 23.07 38.26
CA ASN A 579 -5.22 23.84 37.78
C ASN A 579 -5.32 23.84 36.24
N ILE A 580 -6.43 24.34 35.70
CA ILE A 580 -6.84 24.13 34.30
C ILE A 580 -6.31 25.25 33.38
N GLU A 581 -5.32 24.98 32.51
CA GLU A 581 -5.08 25.78 31.29
C GLU A 581 -4.12 25.14 30.26
N GLU A 582 -4.13 25.70 29.03
CA GLU A 582 -3.23 25.52 27.88
C GLU A 582 -3.01 24.14 27.20
N ARG A 583 -2.45 24.18 25.98
CA ARG A 583 -2.25 23.03 25.09
C ARG A 583 -1.09 22.15 25.57
N GLN A 584 -1.38 20.98 26.13
CA GLN A 584 -0.35 19.95 26.34
C GLN A 584 0.21 19.46 25.00
N GLN A 585 1.43 19.87 24.66
CA GLN A 585 2.24 19.19 23.66
C GLN A 585 2.66 17.82 24.22
N VAL A 586 1.94 16.77 23.84
CA VAL A 586 2.42 15.40 24.01
C VAL A 586 3.57 15.21 23.02
N GLU A 587 4.79 15.01 23.54
CA GLU A 587 5.94 14.70 22.69
C GLU A 587 5.69 13.39 21.93
N ASN A 588 5.80 13.43 20.60
CA ASN A 588 5.50 12.29 19.76
C ASN A 588 6.70 11.34 19.69
N GLU A 589 6.73 10.32 20.54
CA GLU A 589 7.60 9.16 20.35
C GLU A 589 7.25 8.46 19.02
N GLU A 590 8.03 8.71 17.97
CA GLU A 590 7.96 7.94 16.71
C GLU A 590 8.44 6.49 16.95
N ILE A 591 7.55 5.59 17.41
CA ILE A 591 7.89 4.18 17.68
C ILE A 591 8.20 3.41 16.39
N PHE A 592 9.43 3.58 15.92
CA PHE A 592 10.12 2.78 14.90
C PHE A 592 11.45 2.26 15.46
N GLU A 593 11.42 1.76 16.69
CA GLU A 593 12.63 1.54 17.48
C GLU A 593 13.39 0.25 17.14
N ILE A 594 12.78 -0.79 16.57
CA ILE A 594 13.48 -2.09 16.40
C ILE A 594 14.05 -2.28 14.99
N CYS A 595 15.37 -2.47 14.91
CA CYS A 595 16.05 -2.86 13.67
C CYS A 595 15.85 -4.36 13.41
N ILE A 596 15.08 -4.72 12.38
CA ILE A 596 14.76 -6.12 12.04
C ILE A 596 15.94 -6.99 11.55
N ILE A 597 17.19 -6.50 11.59
CA ILE A 597 18.40 -7.25 11.21
C ILE A 597 19.21 -7.68 12.45
N CYS A 598 19.18 -6.92 13.54
CA CYS A 598 19.79 -7.28 14.83
C CYS A 598 18.77 -7.47 15.97
N CYS A 599 17.51 -7.09 15.73
CA CYS A 599 16.39 -7.18 16.65
C CYS A 599 16.63 -6.48 18.00
N LYS A 600 17.30 -5.32 17.92
CA LYS A 600 17.51 -4.36 19.00
C LYS A 600 17.08 -2.97 18.55
N ASP A 601 17.08 -2.04 19.50
CA ASP A 601 16.88 -0.61 19.30
C ASP A 601 17.78 -0.10 18.15
N ILE A 602 17.30 0.85 17.31
CA ILE A 602 18.01 1.28 16.09
C ILE A 602 19.21 2.19 16.40
N SER A 603 20.20 1.62 17.07
CA SER A 603 21.54 2.16 17.22
C SER A 603 22.17 2.45 15.84
N ASN A 604 22.62 3.69 15.64
CA ASN A 604 23.23 4.17 14.39
C ASN A 604 22.31 3.97 13.16
N VAL A 605 21.21 4.74 13.11
CA VAL A 605 20.11 4.63 12.15
C VAL A 605 20.56 4.87 10.70
N VAL A 606 20.31 3.89 9.84
CA VAL A 606 20.29 4.02 8.38
C VAL A 606 18.86 3.96 7.88
N THR A 607 18.42 5.01 7.19
CA THR A 607 17.33 4.86 6.20
C THR A 607 17.92 4.25 4.92
N ILE A 608 17.24 3.32 4.25
CA ILE A 608 17.62 2.91 2.88
C ILE A 608 16.65 3.51 1.84
N PRO A 609 16.91 3.48 0.52
CA PRO A 609 16.16 4.27 -0.46
C PRO A 609 14.63 4.06 -0.47
N CYS A 610 14.16 2.85 -0.13
CA CYS A 610 12.73 2.56 0.06
C CYS A 610 12.18 3.00 1.42
N ARG A 611 12.80 4.01 2.06
CA ARG A 611 12.44 4.67 3.33
C ARG A 611 12.40 3.82 4.61
N HIS A 612 12.79 2.54 4.56
CA HIS A 612 12.89 1.68 5.75
C HIS A 612 14.16 1.96 6.58
N ARG A 613 14.08 1.84 7.91
CA ARG A 613 15.14 2.14 8.90
C ARG A 613 15.78 0.85 9.46
N PHE A 614 17.12 0.78 9.54
CA PHE A 614 17.90 -0.32 10.15
C PHE A 614 19.21 0.21 10.79
N CYS A 615 19.88 -0.54 11.67
CA CYS A 615 21.21 -0.22 12.18
C CYS A 615 22.28 -0.30 11.08
N ARG A 616 23.23 0.66 11.05
CA ARG A 616 24.29 0.76 10.04
C ARG A 616 25.08 -0.52 9.83
N ALA A 617 25.72 -1.02 10.89
CA ALA A 617 26.54 -2.22 10.86
C ALA A 617 25.77 -3.47 10.37
N CYS A 618 24.46 -3.52 10.60
CA CYS A 618 23.61 -4.65 10.27
C CYS A 618 23.21 -4.64 8.79
N ILE A 619 22.85 -3.48 8.23
CA ILE A 619 22.57 -3.37 6.79
C ILE A 619 23.85 -3.42 5.95
N ASP A 620 24.98 -2.90 6.45
CA ASP A 620 26.31 -3.08 5.84
C ASP A 620 26.80 -4.54 5.93
N ARG A 621 26.41 -5.31 6.95
CA ARG A 621 26.66 -6.76 7.01
C ARG A 621 25.79 -7.50 5.98
N TRP A 622 24.49 -7.23 5.98
CA TRP A 622 23.51 -7.82 5.06
C TRP A 622 23.92 -7.64 3.58
N MET A 623 24.39 -6.44 3.19
CA MET A 623 24.90 -6.20 1.85
C MET A 623 26.22 -6.92 1.53
N ARG A 624 27.10 -7.14 2.52
CA ARG A 624 28.34 -7.92 2.36
C ARG A 624 28.10 -9.43 2.26
N GLU A 625 27.07 -9.94 2.92
CA GLU A 625 26.57 -11.33 2.79
C GLU A 625 25.78 -11.55 1.47
N ASN A 626 26.06 -10.72 0.44
CA ASN A 626 25.47 -10.70 -0.90
C ASN A 626 23.94 -10.45 -0.95
N HIS A 627 23.29 -10.14 0.17
CA HIS A 627 21.86 -9.78 0.22
C HIS A 627 21.64 -8.30 -0.15
N GLN A 628 21.78 -7.99 -1.43
CA GLN A 628 21.68 -6.61 -1.91
C GLN A 628 20.26 -5.98 -1.94
N ARG A 629 19.24 -6.66 -1.40
CA ARG A 629 17.84 -6.18 -1.34
C ARG A 629 17.45 -5.85 0.10
N CYS A 630 16.58 -4.86 0.27
CA CYS A 630 15.91 -4.51 1.52
C CYS A 630 15.32 -5.76 2.19
N PRO A 631 15.64 -6.04 3.47
CA PRO A 631 15.08 -7.19 4.18
C PRO A 631 13.57 -7.07 4.48
N LEU A 632 12.98 -5.86 4.48
CA LEU A 632 11.54 -5.66 4.61
C LEU A 632 10.80 -5.79 3.26
N CYS A 633 10.85 -4.76 2.41
CA CYS A 633 10.04 -4.73 1.18
C CYS A 633 10.68 -5.41 -0.06
N ARG A 634 11.90 -5.95 0.05
CA ARG A 634 12.65 -6.61 -1.06
C ARG A 634 12.95 -5.74 -2.29
N ASP A 635 12.68 -4.44 -2.21
CA ASP A 635 13.31 -3.44 -3.08
C ASP A 635 14.83 -3.53 -2.99
N TYR A 636 15.46 -3.00 -4.01
CA TYR A 636 16.89 -3.13 -4.30
C TYR A 636 17.63 -1.94 -3.62
N ILE A 637 18.83 -2.11 -3.03
CA ILE A 637 19.66 -1.04 -2.42
C ILE A 637 20.90 -0.73 -3.30
N ASN A 638 21.04 0.43 -3.98
CA ASN A 638 22.26 0.72 -4.79
C ASN A 638 23.38 1.25 -3.90
N MET A 639 23.04 2.03 -2.89
CA MET A 639 23.92 2.49 -1.83
C MET A 639 23.09 2.75 -0.56
N ILE A 640 23.79 2.94 0.55
CA ILE A 640 23.26 3.32 1.87
C ILE A 640 23.43 4.83 2.07
N GLN A 641 22.47 5.49 2.72
CA GLN A 641 22.59 6.91 3.09
C GLN A 641 23.83 6.98 4.01
N LYS A 642 24.83 7.78 3.64
CA LYS A 642 26.10 7.85 4.35
C LYS A 642 25.89 8.41 5.75
#